data_AF-A0A6P1THJ1-F1
#
_entry.id   AF-A0A6P1THJ1-F1
#
_cell.length_a   1.000
_cell.length_b   1.000
_cell.length_c   1.000
_cell.angle_alpha   90.00
_cell.angle_beta   90.00
_cell.angle_gamma   90.00
#
_symmetry.space_group_name_H-M   'P 1'
#
loop_
_entity.id
_entity.type
_entity.pdbx_description
1 polymer ?
#
loop_
_entity_poly.entity_id
_entity_poly.type
_entity_poly.pdbx_seq_one_letter_code
_entity_poly.pdbx_strand_id
1 'polypeptide(L)'
;MKEKVERLAKGVFEYETPGILLSEEEINITVDAGKIYSGSFTIKNNKNTPMKGILYSSSELFRLEQNSFMDRENEIHYRFYGDHMNPLETVKGEICIVSDCGEILMPFTVNIEVPYLESSMGKIKDLFNFANLAKEDTAEALKLFKSQEFKQILLYHDTKYLLLYQNIIKSRSGSQALEEFLIAIRKKLQINISVDKKVLTFDLDKESIMDKVILTKDNWGYAEIRVSTDVPFLIPEHKIIWTENFIGNSYPLEFVVDPAFMHSGNNYGKIFITTAHETTAIEVTCHCNKLGLPIHNSHRKSNGYRIKLTKNYLNFRTNHLSAHEYVSEANVLLERLLNQDSKNQHLYLLMQIHVLIISGNETKAEQLLKEFGEIVEKVKETEVLLYCGYLYLLALLRKDETSIQNALQKIRGFYDGSYNDWKLFWFLLYTDKKYDINKVIKLAEIKELYKNGCRSPILYFEAAYIFNEEPSLLHELQDFELQVLNWDIKNDFISEEAAMQYTYLAGKRKYFSRSVHYALIRLYDKYPNKEILTTICSHLIKGHQRSNLYFRWFQAGVNEQLRITELYEYYMYSLTENTDTVLPQQVLLYFIYNSSLNDRKKSYLYAYIVKNKEKLPEIYRSYWKRVEQFVLKQLEAHNINGNLSLLYEEFISQQGLTAETASQLPYVMFKHEIVCHNPNMKGVSVIHKEMNEEVYTPLIDGTAMVDIYTEDAEIFLIDQYENRFTATAEYTLNKLMHWEYYIDTCYEMKVDHPMILLNLSEKVQTYLKYDDRSIAIRKDILSIQGLNEVYYNKTNLDLIHYYYENFEGELLESYLSKINLHGLSKVDRDKVIEFFIIRDLYDKALDALTEFGFEGIAIKRLIKLCSNLLENRNEEEPKNDFILSLAYHIFKAGKYNEGILKYLVKYFFGTTGEMYELWQAAVGFEMETAALEERLLGQMLFAESYITNSLGVFIRYYKRGSNRKLIKAFLSYNAYKYLIMDRIIQPELFHIMKRELVYEDNEVCTLALLKKLSQEDNFEKDEIGFIDYHLHKLIRKGLILPFYKKFQGIIPLPARINDKIFVEYITNPIHKVTIHYRLEGKNSSDEFISEEMKDIYLGIHVKEFILFYNESIQYYITEEDEAGQVSITESVNVKLDNSMKLEEDTRYNHINFMLTAMEVQDDKTLMESLDNYYKKHYVISKVFKLL
;
A
#
# COMPACT_ATOMS: atom_id res chain seq x y z
N MET A 1 -45.85 30.32 8.52
CA MET A 1 -45.78 31.33 9.62
C MET A 1 -46.81 32.46 9.50
N LYS A 2 -46.69 33.42 8.56
CA LYS A 2 -47.61 34.58 8.47
C LYS A 2 -49.10 34.21 8.44
N GLU A 3 -49.47 33.19 7.66
CA GLU A 3 -50.85 32.69 7.55
C GLU A 3 -51.44 32.24 8.91
N LYS A 4 -50.68 31.48 9.72
CA LYS A 4 -51.12 31.02 11.04
C LYS A 4 -51.27 32.19 12.02
N VAL A 5 -50.32 33.13 12.01
CA VAL A 5 -50.42 34.38 12.80
C VAL A 5 -51.67 35.18 12.41
N GLU A 6 -51.99 35.27 11.11
CA GLU A 6 -53.20 35.96 10.65
C GLU A 6 -54.49 35.22 11.05
N ARG A 7 -54.52 33.88 11.03
CA ARG A 7 -55.66 33.09 11.53
C ARG A 7 -55.90 33.35 13.02
N LEU A 8 -54.85 33.29 13.83
CA LEU A 8 -54.92 33.58 15.26
C LEU A 8 -55.36 35.02 15.56
N ALA A 9 -54.85 36.00 14.79
CA ALA A 9 -55.28 37.40 14.91
C ALA A 9 -56.77 37.61 14.57
N LYS A 10 -57.33 36.78 13.67
CA LYS A 10 -58.76 36.77 13.31
C LYS A 10 -59.63 35.97 14.29
N GLY A 11 -59.05 35.33 15.31
CA GLY A 11 -59.79 34.52 16.27
C GLY A 11 -60.13 33.11 15.77
N VAL A 12 -59.38 32.58 14.80
CA VAL A 12 -59.51 31.20 14.33
C VAL A 12 -58.45 30.34 15.00
N PHE A 13 -58.87 29.36 15.80
CA PHE A 13 -58.00 28.49 16.59
C PHE A 13 -58.21 27.02 16.23
N GLU A 14 -57.20 26.22 16.50
CA GLU A 14 -57.26 24.76 16.43
C GLU A 14 -57.33 24.22 17.86
N TYR A 15 -58.30 23.36 18.13
CA TYR A 15 -58.50 22.80 19.48
C TYR A 15 -57.40 21.80 19.82
N GLU A 16 -57.14 20.87 18.91
CA GLU A 16 -56.06 19.89 18.98
C GLU A 16 -55.10 20.05 17.81
N THR A 17 -53.88 20.47 18.13
CA THR A 17 -52.78 20.50 17.16
C THR A 17 -52.38 19.06 16.81
N PRO A 18 -52.28 18.70 15.51
CA PRO A 18 -51.78 17.40 15.10
C PRO A 18 -50.36 17.15 15.65
N GLY A 19 -50.07 15.94 16.10
CA GLY A 19 -48.73 15.54 16.53
C GLY A 19 -47.84 15.21 15.34
N ILE A 20 -46.59 15.66 15.36
CA ILE A 20 -45.57 15.35 14.35
C ILE A 20 -45.16 13.88 14.50
N LEU A 21 -45.10 13.16 13.39
CA LEU A 21 -44.61 11.79 13.28
C LEU A 21 -43.45 11.77 12.29
N LEU A 22 -42.30 11.27 12.75
CA LEU A 22 -41.12 11.05 11.93
C LEU A 22 -41.02 9.56 11.57
N SER A 23 -40.44 9.23 10.41
CA SER A 23 -40.09 7.83 10.12
C SER A 23 -39.03 7.28 11.05
N GLU A 24 -38.17 8.16 11.57
CA GLU A 24 -37.03 7.84 12.43
C GLU A 24 -36.96 8.89 13.54
N GLU A 25 -36.78 8.46 14.79
CA GLU A 25 -36.63 9.39 15.94
C GLU A 25 -35.21 9.94 16.05
N GLU A 26 -34.22 9.20 15.55
CA GLU A 26 -32.82 9.58 15.48
C GLU A 26 -32.18 9.04 14.19
N ILE A 27 -31.25 9.80 13.61
CA ILE A 27 -30.48 9.36 12.44
C ILE A 27 -29.14 8.78 12.91
N ASN A 28 -29.00 7.46 12.86
CA ASN A 28 -27.74 6.79 13.16
C ASN A 28 -27.16 6.19 11.89
N ILE A 29 -26.20 6.89 11.28
CA ILE A 29 -25.60 6.48 10.01
C ILE A 29 -24.12 6.13 10.19
N THR A 30 -23.67 5.17 9.38
CA THR A 30 -22.27 4.78 9.29
C THR A 30 -21.76 5.14 7.92
N VAL A 31 -20.68 5.91 7.86
CA VAL A 31 -20.13 6.45 6.61
C VAL A 31 -18.66 6.06 6.52
N ASP A 32 -18.25 5.50 5.38
CA ASP A 32 -16.83 5.25 5.15
C ASP A 32 -16.10 6.60 5.04
N ALA A 33 -14.94 6.71 5.69
CA ALA A 33 -14.09 7.90 5.55
C ALA A 33 -13.85 8.25 4.07
N GLY A 34 -14.03 9.51 3.69
CA GLY A 34 -13.84 9.98 2.32
C GLY A 34 -15.04 9.80 1.37
N LYS A 35 -16.21 9.35 1.87
CA LYS A 35 -17.43 9.24 1.07
C LYS A 35 -18.53 10.22 1.51
N ILE A 36 -19.39 10.57 0.57
CA ILE A 36 -20.64 11.28 0.81
C ILE A 36 -21.75 10.26 1.00
N TYR A 37 -22.47 10.36 2.11
CA TYR A 37 -23.66 9.56 2.36
C TYR A 37 -24.91 10.37 2.01
N SER A 38 -25.88 9.76 1.34
CA SER A 38 -27.18 10.38 1.05
C SER A 38 -28.28 9.52 1.67
N GLY A 39 -29.23 10.15 2.35
CA GLY A 39 -30.37 9.48 2.95
C GLY A 39 -31.62 10.35 2.88
N SER A 40 -32.75 9.78 3.30
CA SER A 40 -33.99 10.52 3.46
C SER A 40 -34.75 10.08 4.70
N PHE A 41 -35.56 10.98 5.24
CA PHE A 41 -36.52 10.68 6.31
C PHE A 41 -37.84 11.36 5.97
N THR A 42 -38.96 10.83 6.47
CA THR A 42 -40.30 11.37 6.19
C THR A 42 -40.88 12.07 7.41
N ILE A 43 -41.56 13.18 7.15
CA ILE A 43 -42.30 13.97 8.14
C ILE A 43 -43.78 13.96 7.77
N LYS A 44 -44.62 13.52 8.70
CA LYS A 44 -46.09 13.55 8.59
C LYS A 44 -46.70 13.95 9.93
N ASN A 45 -48.02 14.11 9.99
CA ASN A 45 -48.74 14.26 11.25
C ASN A 45 -49.73 13.12 11.49
N ASN A 46 -50.12 12.95 12.75
CA ASN A 46 -51.04 11.89 13.18
C ASN A 46 -52.46 11.98 12.58
N LYS A 47 -52.88 13.15 12.08
CA LYS A 47 -54.21 13.39 11.46
C LYS A 47 -54.20 13.34 9.93
N ASN A 48 -53.06 13.05 9.30
CA ASN A 48 -52.86 13.03 7.84
C ASN A 48 -53.34 14.29 7.10
N THR A 49 -53.21 15.45 7.75
CA THR A 49 -53.55 16.76 7.18
C THR A 49 -52.30 17.42 6.58
N PRO A 50 -52.42 18.36 5.62
CA PRO A 50 -51.25 19.11 5.14
C PRO A 50 -50.58 19.87 6.29
N MET A 51 -49.25 19.75 6.41
CA MET A 51 -48.44 20.48 7.38
C MET A 51 -47.35 21.28 6.68
N LYS A 52 -46.88 22.35 7.33
CA LYS A 52 -45.84 23.23 6.78
C LYS A 52 -44.76 23.45 7.83
N GLY A 53 -43.49 23.43 7.41
CA GLY A 53 -42.39 23.66 8.34
C GLY A 53 -41.09 24.08 7.69
N ILE A 54 -40.13 24.40 8.55
CA ILE A 54 -38.77 24.81 8.23
C ILE A 54 -37.81 23.88 8.98
N LEU A 55 -36.70 23.55 8.34
CA LEU A 55 -35.70 22.63 8.83
C LEU A 55 -34.36 23.34 8.96
N TYR A 56 -33.65 23.05 10.05
CA TYR A 56 -32.30 23.55 10.31
C TYR A 56 -31.40 22.40 10.72
N SER A 57 -30.17 22.36 10.21
CA SER A 57 -29.13 21.42 10.66
C SER A 57 -28.15 22.14 11.58
N SER A 58 -27.71 21.49 12.65
CA SER A 58 -26.71 22.03 13.57
C SER A 58 -25.27 21.89 13.06
N SER A 59 -25.03 21.17 11.95
CA SER A 59 -23.69 20.95 11.38
C SER A 59 -23.66 21.24 9.88
N GLU A 60 -22.60 21.93 9.42
CA GLU A 60 -22.34 22.19 7.99
C GLU A 60 -21.96 20.94 7.20
N LEU A 61 -21.45 19.89 7.89
CA LEU A 61 -21.14 18.59 7.30
C LEU A 61 -22.41 17.79 6.97
N PHE A 62 -23.53 18.10 7.62
CA PHE A 62 -24.83 17.44 7.42
C PHE A 62 -25.81 18.42 6.77
N ARG A 63 -25.94 18.35 5.43
CA ARG A 63 -26.75 19.30 4.65
C ARG A 63 -28.09 18.70 4.25
N LEU A 64 -29.14 19.48 4.48
CA LEU A 64 -30.48 19.18 3.98
C LEU A 64 -30.61 19.72 2.55
N GLU A 65 -31.15 18.93 1.62
CA GLU A 65 -31.39 19.40 0.25
C GLU A 65 -32.52 20.43 0.19
N GLN A 66 -33.41 20.39 1.17
CA GLN A 66 -34.54 21.30 1.31
C GLN A 66 -34.72 21.74 2.77
N ASN A 67 -34.78 23.06 2.97
CA ASN A 67 -34.90 23.68 4.30
C ASN A 67 -36.35 24.05 4.66
N SER A 68 -37.32 23.72 3.81
CA SER A 68 -38.74 23.96 4.05
C SER A 68 -39.60 22.92 3.34
N PHE A 69 -40.76 22.61 3.90
CA PHE A 69 -41.67 21.60 3.37
C PHE A 69 -43.14 22.02 3.51
N MET A 70 -44.00 21.47 2.65
CA MET A 70 -45.45 21.73 2.63
C MET A 70 -46.18 20.60 1.88
N ASP A 71 -46.68 19.62 2.62
CA ASP A 71 -47.56 18.56 2.12
C ASP A 71 -48.12 17.75 3.31
N ARG A 72 -48.95 16.73 3.05
CA ARG A 72 -49.43 15.73 4.04
C ARG A 72 -48.30 14.81 4.50
N GLU A 73 -47.44 14.41 3.58
CA GLU A 73 -46.26 13.56 3.80
C GLU A 73 -45.09 14.17 3.05
N ASN A 74 -44.00 14.47 3.77
CA ASN A 74 -42.86 15.21 3.23
C ASN A 74 -41.60 14.38 3.37
N GLU A 75 -41.01 13.95 2.25
CA GLU A 75 -39.74 13.21 2.25
C GLU A 75 -38.56 14.18 2.17
N ILE A 76 -37.78 14.28 3.25
CA ILE A 76 -36.63 15.16 3.38
C ILE A 76 -35.35 14.41 3.04
N HIS A 77 -34.66 14.88 2.00
CA HIS A 77 -33.37 14.33 1.58
C HIS A 77 -32.23 15.09 2.25
N TYR A 78 -31.21 14.35 2.68
CA TYR A 78 -30.01 14.90 3.32
C TYR A 78 -28.74 14.25 2.76
N ARG A 79 -27.63 14.99 2.87
CA ARG A 79 -26.29 14.51 2.54
C ARG A 79 -25.31 14.82 3.65
N PHE A 80 -24.52 13.81 4.02
CA PHE A 80 -23.39 13.97 4.92
C PHE A 80 -22.07 13.92 4.13
N TYR A 81 -21.22 14.92 4.31
CA TYR A 81 -19.94 15.08 3.61
C TYR A 81 -18.79 14.58 4.49
N GLY A 82 -18.29 13.37 4.24
CA GLY A 82 -17.21 12.73 4.98
C GLY A 82 -15.81 12.86 4.34
N ASP A 83 -15.64 13.74 3.36
CA ASP A 83 -14.48 13.78 2.44
C ASP A 83 -13.12 13.94 3.14
N HIS A 84 -13.08 14.62 4.29
CA HIS A 84 -11.85 14.94 5.04
C HIS A 84 -11.87 14.47 6.50
N MET A 85 -12.78 13.56 6.84
CA MET A 85 -12.94 13.04 8.19
C MET A 85 -11.99 11.87 8.48
N ASN A 86 -11.49 11.78 9.71
CA ASN A 86 -10.62 10.67 10.08
C ASN A 86 -11.45 9.40 10.35
N PRO A 87 -10.93 8.21 10.01
CA PRO A 87 -11.53 6.96 10.43
C PRO A 87 -11.73 6.90 11.95
N LEU A 88 -12.82 6.28 12.40
CA LEU A 88 -13.23 6.12 13.81
C LEU A 88 -13.68 7.40 14.51
N GLU A 89 -13.84 8.50 13.78
CA GLU A 89 -14.43 9.73 14.30
C GLU A 89 -15.96 9.61 14.40
N THR A 90 -16.56 10.26 15.40
CA THR A 90 -18.02 10.31 15.56
C THR A 90 -18.47 11.77 15.53
N VAL A 91 -19.34 12.11 14.58
CA VAL A 91 -19.98 13.42 14.50
C VAL A 91 -21.36 13.31 15.13
N LYS A 92 -21.70 14.26 16.00
CA LYS A 92 -23.01 14.38 16.62
C LYS A 92 -23.60 15.75 16.34
N GLY A 93 -24.89 15.78 16.03
CA GLY A 93 -25.64 17.01 15.84
C GLY A 93 -27.13 16.75 15.88
N GLU A 94 -27.91 17.77 15.52
CA GLU A 94 -29.36 17.77 15.62
C GLU A 94 -29.98 18.46 14.39
N ILE A 95 -31.13 17.95 13.96
CA ILE A 95 -31.99 18.58 12.95
C ILE A 95 -33.20 19.15 13.68
N CYS A 96 -33.37 20.45 13.56
CA CYS A 96 -34.46 21.18 14.18
C CYS A 96 -35.62 21.30 13.20
N ILE A 97 -36.78 20.77 13.58
CA ILE A 97 -38.00 20.76 12.78
C ILE A 97 -38.99 21.73 13.41
N VAL A 98 -39.21 22.88 12.78
CA VAL A 98 -40.16 23.91 13.23
C VAL A 98 -41.36 23.91 12.28
N SER A 99 -42.50 23.40 12.73
CA SER A 99 -43.71 23.28 11.90
C SER A 99 -44.93 23.97 12.51
N ASP A 100 -46.02 24.06 11.75
CA ASP A 100 -47.33 24.47 12.29
C ASP A 100 -47.98 23.44 13.23
N CYS A 101 -47.40 22.25 13.34
CA CYS A 101 -47.85 21.16 14.20
C CYS A 101 -47.00 21.01 15.48
N GLY A 102 -45.98 21.85 15.67
CA GLY A 102 -45.05 21.74 16.79
C GLY A 102 -43.60 21.90 16.39
N GLU A 103 -42.73 21.75 17.39
CA GLU A 103 -41.28 21.79 17.25
C GLU A 103 -40.66 20.51 17.81
N ILE A 104 -39.80 19.86 17.01
CA ILE A 104 -39.09 18.62 17.39
C ILE A 104 -37.60 18.77 17.04
N LEU A 105 -36.76 18.19 17.91
CA LEU A 105 -35.33 17.98 17.67
C LEU A 105 -35.09 16.53 17.32
N MET A 106 -34.49 16.28 16.16
CA MET A 106 -34.09 14.94 15.73
C MET A 106 -32.57 14.83 15.80
N PRO A 107 -32.00 14.11 16.77
CA PRO A 107 -30.56 13.93 16.87
C PRO A 107 -30.04 13.07 15.72
N PHE A 108 -28.80 13.32 15.32
CA PHE A 108 -28.06 12.46 14.41
C PHE A 108 -26.68 12.11 14.98
N THR A 109 -26.29 10.86 14.79
CA THR A 109 -24.93 10.37 15.06
C THR A 109 -24.38 9.75 13.78
N VAL A 110 -23.23 10.27 13.33
CA VAL A 110 -22.50 9.74 12.18
C VAL A 110 -21.22 9.08 12.68
N ASN A 111 -21.12 7.76 12.51
CA ASN A 111 -19.90 7.02 12.80
C ASN A 111 -19.09 6.87 11.53
N ILE A 112 -17.87 7.41 11.53
CA ILE A 112 -16.95 7.27 10.41
C ILE A 112 -16.25 5.91 10.54
N GLU A 113 -16.61 4.95 9.70
CA GLU A 113 -15.96 3.64 9.71
C GLU A 113 -14.62 3.68 8.97
N VAL A 114 -13.74 2.76 9.37
CA VAL A 114 -12.52 2.49 8.60
C VAL A 114 -12.96 2.02 7.22
N PRO A 115 -12.52 2.69 6.14
CA PRO A 115 -12.89 2.28 4.81
C PRO A 115 -12.43 0.83 4.60
N TYR A 116 -13.18 0.09 3.80
CA TYR A 116 -12.90 -1.32 3.54
C TYR A 116 -12.93 -1.59 2.05
N LEU A 117 -12.21 -2.62 1.63
CA LEU A 117 -12.31 -3.14 0.28
C LEU A 117 -13.38 -4.23 0.25
N GLU A 118 -14.27 -4.18 -0.73
CA GLU A 118 -15.20 -5.28 -0.99
C GLU A 118 -14.48 -6.41 -1.73
N SER A 119 -14.71 -7.63 -1.27
CA SER A 119 -14.22 -8.85 -1.93
C SER A 119 -15.26 -9.96 -1.88
N SER A 120 -15.05 -11.02 -2.66
CA SER A 120 -15.86 -12.25 -2.60
C SER A 120 -15.89 -12.89 -1.20
N MET A 121 -14.88 -12.63 -0.37
CA MET A 121 -14.76 -13.09 1.02
C MET A 121 -15.36 -12.12 2.06
N GLY A 122 -15.97 -11.03 1.62
CA GLY A 122 -16.54 -9.97 2.47
C GLY A 122 -15.63 -8.75 2.57
N LYS A 123 -15.77 -8.01 3.68
CA LYS A 123 -15.10 -6.72 3.90
C LYS A 123 -13.64 -6.92 4.33
N ILE A 124 -12.68 -6.46 3.52
CA ILE A 124 -11.25 -6.47 3.84
C ILE A 124 -10.89 -5.16 4.53
N LYS A 125 -10.60 -5.25 5.84
CA LYS A 125 -10.31 -4.09 6.70
C LYS A 125 -8.83 -3.93 7.03
N ASP A 126 -8.02 -4.97 6.87
CA ASP A 126 -6.60 -4.98 7.25
C ASP A 126 -5.75 -5.89 6.33
N LEU A 127 -4.43 -5.79 6.47
CA LEU A 127 -3.48 -6.60 5.71
C LEU A 127 -3.56 -8.10 6.03
N PHE A 128 -4.14 -8.48 7.17
CA PHE A 128 -4.35 -9.89 7.52
C PHE A 128 -5.50 -10.50 6.70
N ASN A 129 -6.66 -9.82 6.65
CA ASN A 129 -7.78 -10.20 5.80
C ASN A 129 -7.39 -10.21 4.32
N PHE A 130 -6.57 -9.24 3.89
CA PHE A 130 -6.05 -9.21 2.53
C PHE A 130 -5.14 -10.41 2.22
N ALA A 131 -4.26 -10.81 3.15
CA ALA A 131 -3.41 -12.00 2.98
C ALA A 131 -4.24 -13.29 2.88
N ASN A 132 -5.37 -13.38 3.60
CA ASN A 132 -6.31 -14.51 3.48
C ASN A 132 -7.00 -14.52 2.12
N LEU A 133 -7.46 -13.36 1.62
CA LEU A 133 -7.98 -13.26 0.25
C LEU A 133 -6.92 -13.72 -0.76
N ALA A 134 -5.68 -13.24 -0.65
CA ALA A 134 -4.60 -13.62 -1.56
C ALA A 134 -4.28 -15.12 -1.55
N LYS A 135 -4.61 -15.83 -0.46
CA LYS A 135 -4.43 -17.28 -0.34
C LYS A 135 -5.57 -18.07 -1.01
N GLU A 136 -6.80 -17.61 -0.89
CA GLU A 136 -7.99 -18.27 -1.43
C GLU A 136 -8.25 -17.89 -2.90
N ASP A 137 -8.13 -16.60 -3.25
CA ASP A 137 -8.28 -16.05 -4.61
C ASP A 137 -7.18 -15.02 -4.92
N THR A 138 -6.10 -15.51 -5.53
CA THR A 138 -4.95 -14.69 -5.96
C THR A 138 -5.30 -13.67 -7.04
N ALA A 139 -6.26 -13.98 -7.91
CA ALA A 139 -6.63 -13.12 -9.04
C ALA A 139 -7.43 -11.90 -8.56
N GLU A 140 -8.37 -12.10 -7.64
CA GLU A 140 -9.11 -11.02 -6.99
C GLU A 140 -8.18 -10.15 -6.14
N ALA A 141 -7.31 -10.77 -5.34
CA ALA A 141 -6.34 -10.04 -4.52
C ALA A 141 -5.40 -9.20 -5.38
N LEU A 142 -4.94 -9.68 -6.54
CA LEU A 142 -4.10 -8.91 -7.46
C LEU A 142 -4.84 -7.70 -8.05
N LYS A 143 -6.14 -7.84 -8.34
CA LYS A 143 -6.96 -6.73 -8.84
C LYS A 143 -7.10 -5.64 -7.78
N LEU A 144 -7.38 -6.03 -6.54
CA LEU A 144 -7.41 -5.10 -5.40
C LEU A 144 -6.04 -4.49 -5.14
N PHE A 145 -4.97 -5.27 -5.17
CA PHE A 145 -3.59 -4.80 -4.97
C PHE A 145 -3.19 -3.70 -5.95
N LYS A 146 -3.73 -3.69 -7.17
CA LYS A 146 -3.44 -2.65 -8.18
C LYS A 146 -4.35 -1.43 -8.09
N SER A 147 -5.38 -1.45 -7.23
CA SER A 147 -6.32 -0.35 -7.12
C SER A 147 -5.70 0.83 -6.36
N GLN A 148 -6.18 2.04 -6.66
CA GLN A 148 -5.80 3.24 -5.89
C GLN A 148 -6.32 3.17 -4.44
N GLU A 149 -7.42 2.44 -4.24
CA GLU A 149 -8.08 2.25 -2.94
C GLU A 149 -7.20 1.42 -1.99
N PHE A 150 -6.41 0.46 -2.49
CA PHE A 150 -5.53 -0.37 -1.65
C PHE A 150 -4.59 0.45 -0.78
N LYS A 151 -3.88 1.41 -1.40
CA LYS A 151 -2.96 2.30 -0.67
C LYS A 151 -3.68 3.28 0.25
N GLN A 152 -4.88 3.74 -0.14
CA GLN A 152 -5.66 4.71 0.63
C GLN A 152 -6.34 4.08 1.84
N ILE A 153 -6.63 2.79 1.78
CA ILE A 153 -7.40 2.07 2.81
C ILE A 153 -6.49 1.25 3.71
N LEU A 154 -5.66 0.37 3.12
CA LEU A 154 -4.88 -0.61 3.90
C LEU A 154 -3.51 -0.08 4.35
N LEU A 155 -2.98 0.96 3.69
CA LEU A 155 -1.64 1.49 3.95
C LEU A 155 -1.64 2.93 4.50
N TYR A 156 -2.82 3.49 4.80
CA TYR A 156 -2.96 4.90 5.22
C TYR A 156 -2.15 5.27 6.47
N HIS A 157 -2.07 4.37 7.45
CA HIS A 157 -1.38 4.61 8.72
C HIS A 157 0.09 4.20 8.73
N ASP A 158 0.54 3.37 7.77
CA ASP A 158 1.89 2.80 7.77
C ASP A 158 2.70 3.35 6.61
N THR A 159 3.41 4.45 6.88
CA THR A 159 4.26 5.14 5.89
C THR A 159 5.36 4.22 5.35
N LYS A 160 5.85 3.27 6.16
CA LYS A 160 6.85 2.30 5.72
C LYS A 160 6.25 1.33 4.72
N TYR A 161 5.09 0.75 5.00
CA TYR A 161 4.42 -0.14 4.05
C TYR A 161 3.93 0.57 2.80
N LEU A 162 3.55 1.85 2.91
CA LEU A 162 3.21 2.68 1.76
C LEU A 162 4.42 2.86 0.82
N LEU A 163 5.59 3.22 1.36
CA LEU A 163 6.83 3.38 0.58
C LEU A 163 7.25 2.05 -0.06
N LEU A 164 7.17 0.97 0.70
CA LEU A 164 7.42 -0.39 0.22
C LEU A 164 6.50 -0.75 -0.96
N TYR A 165 5.20 -0.56 -0.81
CA TYR A 165 4.20 -0.84 -1.84
C TYR A 165 4.40 -0.02 -3.12
N GLN A 166 4.61 1.30 -2.98
CA GLN A 166 4.81 2.21 -4.12
C GLN A 166 6.00 1.81 -5.00
N ASN A 167 6.97 1.10 -4.43
CA ASN A 167 8.16 0.65 -5.14
C ASN A 167 8.03 -0.79 -5.63
N ILE A 168 7.47 -1.71 -4.84
CA ILE A 168 7.26 -3.08 -5.29
C ILE A 168 6.28 -3.15 -6.47
N ILE A 169 5.24 -2.30 -6.50
CA ILE A 169 4.26 -2.28 -7.59
C ILE A 169 4.83 -1.83 -8.95
N LYS A 170 6.00 -1.17 -8.97
CA LYS A 170 6.75 -0.83 -10.20
C LYS A 170 7.34 -2.08 -10.88
N SER A 171 7.27 -3.25 -10.26
CA SER A 171 7.68 -4.51 -10.87
C SER A 171 6.85 -4.81 -12.11
N ARG A 172 7.48 -5.40 -13.14
CA ARG A 172 6.79 -5.79 -14.36
C ARG A 172 5.69 -6.83 -14.13
N SER A 173 5.94 -7.84 -13.27
CA SER A 173 4.94 -8.83 -12.87
C SER A 173 4.19 -8.38 -11.63
N GLY A 174 2.88 -8.12 -11.77
CA GLY A 174 2.03 -7.78 -10.64
C GLY A 174 1.89 -8.94 -9.63
N SER A 175 1.90 -10.19 -10.09
CA SER A 175 1.85 -11.36 -9.20
C SER A 175 3.13 -11.50 -8.38
N GLN A 176 4.29 -11.24 -8.99
CA GLN A 176 5.56 -11.19 -8.27
C GLN A 176 5.58 -10.03 -7.26
N ALA A 177 5.03 -8.87 -7.63
CA ALA A 177 4.92 -7.72 -6.74
C ALA A 177 4.06 -8.04 -5.51
N LEU A 178 2.89 -8.66 -5.71
CA LEU A 178 2.01 -9.09 -4.62
C LEU A 178 2.69 -10.10 -3.69
N GLU A 179 3.36 -11.09 -4.28
CA GLU A 179 4.11 -12.11 -3.56
C GLU A 179 5.21 -11.50 -2.68
N GLU A 180 6.08 -10.66 -3.27
CA GLU A 180 7.17 -9.98 -2.58
C GLU A 180 6.65 -9.06 -1.48
N PHE A 181 5.56 -8.32 -1.75
CA PHE A 181 4.94 -7.43 -0.78
C PHE A 181 4.47 -8.20 0.46
N LEU A 182 3.74 -9.31 0.30
CA LEU A 182 3.23 -10.12 1.42
C LEU A 182 4.35 -10.73 2.27
N ILE A 183 5.48 -11.09 1.64
CA ILE A 183 6.67 -11.61 2.34
C ILE A 183 7.36 -10.47 3.11
N ALA A 184 7.55 -9.31 2.47
CA ALA A 184 8.21 -8.16 3.08
C ALA A 184 7.45 -7.61 4.31
N ILE A 185 6.11 -7.61 4.28
CA ILE A 185 5.28 -7.25 5.45
C ILE A 185 5.12 -8.39 6.47
N ARG A 186 5.81 -9.52 6.29
CA ARG A 186 5.79 -10.71 7.16
C ARG A 186 4.42 -11.34 7.35
N LYS A 187 3.52 -11.20 6.38
CA LYS A 187 2.20 -11.89 6.37
C LYS A 187 2.25 -13.23 5.64
N LYS A 188 3.35 -13.52 4.96
CA LYS A 188 3.59 -14.73 4.19
C LYS A 188 5.04 -15.19 4.29
N LEU A 189 5.27 -16.50 4.22
CA LEU A 189 6.62 -17.08 4.10
C LEU A 189 6.99 -17.27 2.62
N GLN A 190 8.28 -17.18 2.33
CA GLN A 190 8.84 -17.44 1.01
C GLN A 190 8.59 -18.89 0.56
N ILE A 191 8.41 -19.08 -0.75
CA ILE A 191 8.26 -20.40 -1.38
C ILE A 191 9.64 -20.90 -1.80
N ASN A 192 10.00 -22.09 -1.35
CA ASN A 192 11.20 -22.81 -1.79
C ASN A 192 10.82 -24.03 -2.64
N ILE A 193 11.56 -24.26 -3.72
CA ILE A 193 11.32 -25.37 -4.65
C ILE A 193 12.40 -26.41 -4.45
N SER A 194 12.01 -27.54 -3.87
CA SER A 194 12.90 -28.68 -3.68
C SER A 194 12.70 -29.72 -4.78
N VAL A 195 13.74 -30.50 -5.03
CA VAL A 195 13.79 -31.52 -6.09
C VAL A 195 14.10 -32.87 -5.45
N ASP A 196 13.36 -33.92 -5.79
CA ASP A 196 13.53 -35.26 -5.23
C ASP A 196 14.85 -35.93 -5.65
N LYS A 197 15.33 -35.67 -6.87
CA LYS A 197 16.56 -36.25 -7.44
C LYS A 197 17.47 -35.16 -8.00
N LYS A 198 18.72 -35.10 -7.54
CA LYS A 198 19.76 -34.19 -8.07
C LYS A 198 20.71 -34.84 -9.06
N VAL A 199 20.76 -36.18 -9.10
CA VAL A 199 21.63 -36.95 -10.00
C VAL A 199 20.82 -38.07 -10.64
N LEU A 200 20.92 -38.20 -11.96
CA LEU A 200 20.23 -39.21 -12.77
C LEU A 200 21.22 -39.91 -13.70
N THR A 201 21.07 -41.23 -13.82
CA THR A 201 21.93 -42.06 -14.68
C THR A 201 21.08 -42.96 -15.56
N PHE A 202 21.32 -42.93 -16.87
CA PHE A 202 20.57 -43.70 -17.86
C PHE A 202 21.50 -44.50 -18.77
N ASP A 203 21.15 -45.76 -19.06
CA ASP A 203 21.75 -46.59 -20.10
C ASP A 203 20.78 -46.67 -21.28
N LEU A 204 21.18 -46.11 -22.44
CA LEU A 204 20.32 -45.87 -23.60
C LEU A 204 20.87 -46.55 -24.86
N ASP A 205 20.02 -47.26 -25.58
CA ASP A 205 20.35 -47.83 -26.89
C ASP A 205 19.87 -46.90 -28.03
N LYS A 206 18.68 -47.16 -28.59
CA LYS A 206 18.10 -46.40 -29.73
C LYS A 206 16.78 -45.70 -29.42
N GLU A 207 16.06 -46.14 -28.41
CA GLU A 207 14.74 -45.60 -28.07
C GLU A 207 14.89 -44.44 -27.09
N SER A 208 14.07 -43.41 -27.28
CA SER A 208 13.96 -42.31 -26.32
C SER A 208 13.30 -42.81 -25.04
N ILE A 209 13.86 -42.41 -23.90
CA ILE A 209 13.29 -42.70 -22.58
C ILE A 209 12.64 -41.42 -22.07
N MET A 210 11.45 -41.58 -21.49
CA MET A 210 10.81 -40.54 -20.71
C MET A 210 11.01 -40.86 -19.23
N ASP A 211 11.50 -39.89 -18.46
CA ASP A 211 11.58 -39.98 -17.01
C ASP A 211 11.07 -38.66 -16.41
N LYS A 212 10.91 -38.63 -15.09
CA LYS A 212 10.41 -37.47 -14.38
C LYS A 212 11.16 -37.20 -13.10
N VAL A 213 11.16 -35.92 -12.76
CA VAL A 213 11.67 -35.37 -11.51
C VAL A 213 10.52 -34.69 -10.79
N ILE A 214 10.39 -34.91 -9.49
CA ILE A 214 9.30 -34.34 -8.70
C ILE A 214 9.79 -33.04 -8.07
N LEU A 215 9.16 -31.93 -8.47
CA LEU A 215 9.33 -30.63 -7.83
C LEU A 215 8.35 -30.54 -6.67
N THR A 216 8.82 -30.12 -5.50
CA THR A 216 7.97 -29.95 -4.31
C THR A 216 8.08 -28.52 -3.78
N LYS A 217 6.93 -27.86 -3.60
CA LYS A 217 6.82 -26.55 -2.94
C LYS A 217 6.48 -26.71 -1.46
N ASP A 218 7.05 -25.85 -0.62
CA ASP A 218 6.83 -25.86 0.83
C ASP A 218 5.65 -24.96 1.26
N ASN A 219 5.41 -23.87 0.54
CA ASN A 219 4.41 -22.85 0.85
C ASN A 219 3.49 -22.53 -0.33
N TRP A 220 2.41 -21.80 -0.05
CA TRP A 220 1.46 -21.27 -1.04
C TRP A 220 1.98 -19.96 -1.65
N GLY A 221 1.39 -19.51 -2.77
CA GLY A 221 1.68 -18.22 -3.42
C GLY A 221 2.17 -18.36 -4.86
N TYR A 222 2.76 -17.29 -5.39
CA TYR A 222 3.24 -17.21 -6.77
C TYR A 222 4.74 -17.51 -6.86
N ALA A 223 5.10 -18.37 -7.82
CA ALA A 223 6.48 -18.66 -8.20
C ALA A 223 6.55 -19.03 -9.68
N GLU A 224 7.46 -18.39 -10.40
CA GLU A 224 7.81 -18.73 -11.78
C GLU A 224 9.04 -19.66 -11.78
N ILE A 225 8.87 -20.89 -12.25
CA ILE A 225 9.95 -21.89 -12.31
C ILE A 225 10.33 -22.11 -13.77
N ARG A 226 11.58 -21.85 -14.12
CA ARG A 226 12.10 -22.00 -15.48
C ARG A 226 12.97 -23.22 -15.58
N VAL A 227 12.71 -24.02 -16.61
CA VAL A 227 13.45 -25.24 -16.90
C VAL A 227 14.26 -25.03 -18.17
N SER A 228 15.57 -25.22 -18.06
CA SER A 228 16.48 -25.14 -19.20
C SER A 228 17.52 -26.26 -19.16
N THR A 229 18.13 -26.56 -20.31
CA THR A 229 19.17 -27.59 -20.43
C THR A 229 20.38 -27.02 -21.15
N ASP A 230 21.58 -27.48 -20.77
CA ASP A 230 22.82 -27.15 -21.47
C ASP A 230 23.07 -28.02 -22.72
N VAL A 231 22.27 -29.09 -22.89
CA VAL A 231 22.45 -30.11 -23.92
C VAL A 231 21.18 -30.37 -24.72
N PRO A 232 21.29 -30.66 -26.04
CA PRO A 232 20.14 -30.89 -26.91
C PRO A 232 19.46 -32.25 -26.71
N PHE A 233 20.09 -33.23 -26.06
CA PHE A 233 19.51 -34.56 -25.85
C PHE A 233 18.54 -34.65 -24.67
N LEU A 234 18.45 -33.60 -23.84
CA LEU A 234 17.50 -33.50 -22.74
C LEU A 234 16.41 -32.50 -23.13
N ILE A 235 15.19 -33.00 -23.30
CA ILE A 235 14.04 -32.22 -23.75
C ILE A 235 13.00 -32.21 -22.63
N PRO A 236 12.96 -31.17 -21.78
CA PRO A 236 11.90 -31.03 -20.79
C PRO A 236 10.56 -30.76 -21.48
N GLU A 237 9.48 -31.33 -20.96
CA GLU A 237 8.12 -31.13 -21.48
C GLU A 237 7.73 -29.64 -21.42
N HIS A 238 8.01 -29.01 -20.27
CA HIS A 238 7.71 -27.61 -20.02
C HIS A 238 8.98 -26.80 -19.75
N LYS A 239 9.06 -25.62 -20.38
CA LYS A 239 10.13 -24.64 -20.15
C LYS A 239 9.83 -23.66 -19.02
N ILE A 240 8.54 -23.45 -18.72
CA ILE A 240 8.07 -22.57 -17.64
C ILE A 240 6.94 -23.32 -16.93
N ILE A 241 7.02 -23.37 -15.60
CA ILE A 241 6.04 -24.02 -14.72
C ILE A 241 5.58 -22.96 -13.72
N TRP A 242 4.26 -22.82 -13.60
CA TRP A 242 3.62 -21.94 -12.63
C TRP A 242 3.14 -22.74 -11.42
N THR A 243 2.99 -22.07 -10.29
CA THR A 243 2.55 -22.68 -9.02
C THR A 243 1.13 -23.23 -9.07
N GLU A 244 0.30 -22.73 -9.99
CA GLU A 244 -1.05 -23.22 -10.30
C GLU A 244 -1.05 -24.62 -10.93
N ASN A 245 0.04 -25.01 -11.59
CA ASN A 245 0.17 -26.31 -12.23
C ASN A 245 0.44 -27.44 -11.21
N PHE A 246 0.76 -27.11 -9.95
CA PHE A 246 1.06 -28.08 -8.90
C PHE A 246 -0.23 -28.73 -8.40
N ILE A 247 -0.24 -30.06 -8.31
CA ILE A 247 -1.33 -30.82 -7.66
C ILE A 247 -0.95 -30.99 -6.19
N GLY A 248 -1.64 -30.26 -5.32
CA GLY A 248 -1.21 -30.11 -3.92
C GLY A 248 0.13 -29.37 -3.85
N ASN A 249 1.17 -30.05 -3.37
CA ASN A 249 2.51 -29.49 -3.22
C ASN A 249 3.54 -30.06 -4.21
N SER A 250 3.13 -30.92 -5.14
CA SER A 250 4.07 -31.63 -6.01
C SER A 250 3.74 -31.42 -7.50
N TYR A 251 4.79 -31.30 -8.31
CA TYR A 251 4.71 -31.22 -9.76
C TYR A 251 5.66 -32.24 -10.40
N PRO A 252 5.16 -33.23 -11.17
CA PRO A 252 6.00 -34.15 -11.91
C PRO A 252 6.51 -33.49 -13.19
N LEU A 253 7.76 -33.02 -13.20
CA LEU A 253 8.41 -32.52 -14.40
C LEU A 253 8.89 -33.68 -15.26
N GLU A 254 8.18 -33.95 -16.36
CA GLU A 254 8.56 -34.96 -17.34
C GLU A 254 9.61 -34.40 -18.32
N PHE A 255 10.59 -35.22 -18.68
CA PHE A 255 11.57 -34.90 -19.70
C PHE A 255 11.91 -36.13 -20.53
N VAL A 256 12.20 -35.89 -21.80
CA VAL A 256 12.59 -36.92 -22.76
C VAL A 256 14.10 -36.87 -22.94
N VAL A 257 14.70 -38.05 -22.85
CA VAL A 257 16.11 -38.27 -23.15
C VAL A 257 16.20 -38.88 -24.55
N ASP A 258 16.72 -38.12 -25.52
CA ASP A 258 16.77 -38.51 -26.93
C ASP A 258 18.18 -38.97 -27.37
N PRO A 259 18.37 -40.29 -27.64
CA PRO A 259 19.64 -40.82 -28.14
C PRO A 259 20.09 -40.22 -29.47
N ALA A 260 19.18 -39.66 -30.29
CA ALA A 260 19.52 -39.10 -31.60
C ALA A 260 20.60 -38.02 -31.51
N PHE A 261 20.55 -37.18 -30.46
CA PHE A 261 21.49 -36.10 -30.21
C PHE A 261 22.72 -36.50 -29.38
N MET A 262 22.84 -37.77 -28.97
CA MET A 262 23.97 -38.28 -28.18
C MET A 262 25.09 -38.87 -29.04
N HIS A 263 26.34 -38.81 -28.56
CA HIS A 263 27.43 -39.59 -29.12
C HIS A 263 27.57 -40.93 -28.40
N SER A 264 28.28 -41.89 -28.99
CA SER A 264 28.53 -43.18 -28.32
C SER A 264 29.36 -43.00 -27.04
N GLY A 265 29.03 -43.71 -25.96
CA GLY A 265 29.69 -43.61 -24.65
C GLY A 265 28.97 -42.66 -23.68
N ASN A 266 29.70 -42.09 -22.71
CA ASN A 266 29.12 -41.21 -21.68
C ASN A 266 28.83 -39.81 -22.25
N ASN A 267 27.60 -39.36 -22.10
CA ASN A 267 27.13 -38.01 -22.39
C ASN A 267 26.70 -37.38 -21.07
N TYR A 268 27.19 -36.17 -20.79
CA TYR A 268 26.86 -35.42 -19.57
C TYR A 268 25.98 -34.24 -19.95
N GLY A 269 24.92 -34.03 -19.18
CA GLY A 269 24.02 -32.90 -19.34
C GLY A 269 23.47 -32.45 -17.99
N LYS A 270 22.91 -31.25 -17.95
CA LYS A 270 22.29 -30.68 -16.76
C LYS A 270 20.91 -30.14 -17.11
N ILE A 271 19.95 -30.40 -16.23
CA ILE A 271 18.66 -29.73 -16.23
C ILE A 271 18.73 -28.65 -15.14
N PHE A 272 18.58 -27.39 -15.52
CA PHE A 272 18.55 -26.26 -14.61
C PHE A 272 17.10 -25.91 -14.30
N ILE A 273 16.78 -25.90 -13.01
CA ILE A 273 15.55 -25.39 -12.45
C ILE A 273 15.88 -24.03 -11.84
N THR A 274 15.48 -22.97 -12.51
CA THR A 274 15.76 -21.59 -12.12
C THR A 274 14.50 -20.93 -11.61
N THR A 275 14.54 -20.42 -10.39
CA THR A 275 13.56 -19.49 -9.83
C THR A 275 14.16 -18.08 -9.78
N ALA A 276 13.40 -17.09 -9.33
CA ALA A 276 13.95 -15.75 -9.08
C ALA A 276 15.09 -15.77 -8.04
N HIS A 277 15.04 -16.69 -7.09
CA HIS A 277 15.93 -16.72 -5.92
C HIS A 277 17.13 -17.66 -6.10
N GLU A 278 16.91 -18.82 -6.71
CA GLU A 278 17.92 -19.87 -6.78
C GLU A 278 17.95 -20.58 -8.13
N THR A 279 19.05 -21.29 -8.40
CA THR A 279 19.17 -22.18 -9.56
C THR A 279 19.67 -23.54 -9.09
N THR A 280 18.81 -24.54 -9.18
CA THR A 280 19.15 -25.94 -8.86
C THR A 280 19.49 -26.67 -10.15
N ALA A 281 20.69 -27.26 -10.21
CA ALA A 281 21.12 -28.08 -11.34
C ALA A 281 20.96 -29.58 -11.01
N ILE A 282 20.25 -30.30 -11.87
CA ILE A 282 20.14 -31.77 -11.85
C ILE A 282 21.15 -32.33 -12.84
N GLU A 283 22.09 -33.12 -12.35
CA GLU A 283 23.12 -33.73 -13.19
C GLU A 283 22.61 -35.02 -13.82
N VAL A 284 22.66 -35.11 -15.15
CA VAL A 284 22.20 -36.25 -15.92
C VAL A 284 23.37 -36.86 -16.68
N THR A 285 23.64 -38.14 -16.41
CA THR A 285 24.65 -38.92 -17.11
C THR A 285 23.98 -40.00 -17.94
N CYS A 286 24.14 -39.92 -19.26
CA CYS A 286 23.55 -40.88 -20.21
C CYS A 286 24.66 -41.67 -20.90
N HIS A 287 24.67 -42.98 -20.75
CA HIS A 287 25.53 -43.87 -21.50
C HIS A 287 24.79 -44.36 -22.75
N CYS A 288 25.21 -43.90 -23.93
CA CYS A 288 24.54 -44.23 -25.19
C CYS A 288 25.32 -45.27 -26.00
N ASN A 289 24.69 -46.42 -26.23
CA ASN A 289 25.13 -47.48 -27.12
C ASN A 289 24.50 -47.30 -28.51
N LYS A 290 24.98 -46.31 -29.28
CA LYS A 290 24.70 -46.21 -30.72
C LYS A 290 25.37 -47.36 -31.51
N LEU A 291 24.95 -48.60 -31.25
CA LEU A 291 25.49 -49.82 -31.86
C LEU A 291 24.39 -50.87 -32.04
N GLY A 292 23.34 -50.51 -32.77
CA GLY A 292 22.56 -51.52 -33.48
C GLY A 292 23.32 -51.99 -34.72
N LEU A 293 24.38 -52.77 -34.53
CA LEU A 293 25.01 -53.67 -35.50
C LEU A 293 25.93 -54.64 -34.70
N PRO A 294 25.64 -55.96 -34.64
CA PRO A 294 26.47 -56.96 -33.96
C PRO A 294 27.94 -57.00 -34.45
N ILE A 295 28.22 -56.37 -35.59
CA ILE A 295 29.52 -56.32 -36.26
C ILE A 295 30.45 -55.25 -35.65
N HIS A 296 29.90 -54.25 -34.95
CA HIS A 296 30.68 -53.06 -34.60
C HIS A 296 31.23 -53.10 -33.16
N ASN A 297 30.72 -53.99 -32.29
CA ASN A 297 31.35 -54.35 -31.00
C ASN A 297 32.63 -55.19 -31.18
N SER A 298 32.68 -56.09 -32.20
CA SER A 298 33.93 -56.81 -32.51
C SER A 298 34.97 -55.85 -33.12
N HIS A 299 34.57 -54.95 -34.01
CA HIS A 299 35.48 -53.94 -34.59
C HIS A 299 35.99 -52.93 -33.55
N ARG A 300 35.19 -52.53 -32.56
CA ARG A 300 35.63 -51.61 -31.49
C ARG A 300 36.55 -52.31 -30.50
N LYS A 301 36.27 -53.59 -30.15
CA LYS A 301 37.17 -54.44 -29.35
C LYS A 301 38.47 -54.75 -30.11
N SER A 302 38.40 -55.08 -31.40
CA SER A 302 39.58 -55.34 -32.24
C SER A 302 40.39 -54.07 -32.47
N ASN A 303 39.78 -52.90 -32.68
CA ASN A 303 40.53 -51.63 -32.67
C ASN A 303 41.14 -51.33 -31.30
N GLY A 304 40.44 -51.62 -30.20
CA GLY A 304 40.99 -51.50 -28.84
C GLY A 304 42.24 -52.37 -28.65
N TYR A 305 42.19 -53.63 -29.11
CA TYR A 305 43.35 -54.53 -29.09
C TYR A 305 44.47 -54.07 -30.03
N ARG A 306 44.16 -53.56 -31.23
CA ARG A 306 45.16 -52.96 -32.15
C ARG A 306 45.85 -51.74 -31.53
N ILE A 307 45.09 -50.84 -30.91
CA ILE A 307 45.65 -49.68 -30.20
C ILE A 307 46.53 -50.15 -29.05
N LYS A 308 46.10 -51.15 -28.28
CA LYS A 308 46.89 -51.71 -27.19
C LYS A 308 48.17 -52.39 -27.71
N LEU A 309 48.11 -53.09 -28.84
CA LEU A 309 49.26 -53.73 -29.47
C LEU A 309 50.28 -52.68 -29.96
N THR A 310 49.81 -51.61 -30.62
CA THR A 310 50.67 -50.48 -31.00
C THR A 310 51.28 -49.79 -29.77
N LYS A 311 50.51 -49.58 -28.69
CA LYS A 311 51.02 -49.03 -27.42
C LYS A 311 52.06 -49.95 -26.78
N ASN A 312 51.81 -51.25 -26.73
CA ASN A 312 52.76 -52.23 -26.18
C ASN A 312 54.07 -52.22 -26.97
N TYR A 313 54.00 -52.13 -28.31
CA TYR A 313 55.18 -51.99 -29.16
C TYR A 313 55.94 -50.69 -28.87
N LEU A 314 55.24 -49.56 -28.75
CA LEU A 314 55.87 -48.27 -28.42
C LEU A 314 56.48 -48.26 -27.02
N ASN A 315 55.81 -48.84 -26.02
CA ASN A 315 56.32 -48.98 -24.67
C ASN A 315 57.58 -49.87 -24.62
N PHE A 316 57.59 -50.96 -25.39
CA PHE A 316 58.79 -51.78 -25.58
C PHE A 316 59.94 -50.97 -26.19
N ARG A 317 59.68 -50.22 -27.27
CA ARG A 317 60.70 -49.42 -27.96
C ARG A 317 61.20 -48.21 -27.17
N THR A 318 60.39 -47.71 -26.23
CA THR A 318 60.75 -46.62 -25.31
C THR A 318 61.29 -47.14 -23.97
N ASN A 319 61.57 -48.44 -23.84
CA ASN A 319 62.06 -49.12 -22.62
C ASN A 319 61.13 -49.06 -21.38
N HIS A 320 59.84 -48.75 -21.57
CA HIS A 320 58.82 -48.81 -20.50
C HIS A 320 58.30 -50.23 -20.23
N LEU A 321 58.58 -51.18 -21.13
CA LEU A 321 58.07 -52.54 -21.06
C LEU A 321 59.17 -53.51 -21.51
N SER A 322 59.44 -54.56 -20.72
CA SER A 322 60.52 -55.50 -21.04
C SER A 322 60.19 -56.35 -22.28
N ALA A 323 61.21 -56.87 -22.97
CA ALA A 323 61.00 -57.74 -24.13
C ALA A 323 60.10 -58.95 -23.81
N HIS A 324 60.24 -59.53 -22.61
CA HIS A 324 59.43 -60.67 -22.17
C HIS A 324 57.95 -60.29 -21.94
N GLU A 325 57.70 -59.18 -21.24
CA GLU A 325 56.34 -58.67 -21.02
C GLU A 325 55.68 -58.32 -22.36
N TYR A 326 56.42 -57.71 -23.29
CA TYR A 326 55.90 -57.31 -24.60
C TYR A 326 55.43 -58.52 -25.38
N VAL A 327 56.28 -59.54 -25.47
CA VAL A 327 55.96 -60.80 -26.16
C VAL A 327 54.76 -61.47 -25.51
N SER A 328 54.70 -61.54 -24.18
CA SER A 328 53.58 -62.17 -23.47
C SER A 328 52.24 -61.46 -23.72
N GLU A 329 52.19 -60.14 -23.60
CA GLU A 329 50.96 -59.37 -23.80
C GLU A 329 50.58 -59.30 -25.29
N ALA A 330 51.56 -59.13 -26.18
CA ALA A 330 51.32 -59.11 -27.62
C ALA A 330 50.75 -60.44 -28.11
N ASN A 331 51.24 -61.58 -27.62
CA ASN A 331 50.71 -62.90 -27.96
C ASN A 331 49.25 -63.05 -27.52
N VAL A 332 48.91 -62.67 -26.28
CA VAL A 332 47.51 -62.71 -25.78
C VAL A 332 46.59 -61.81 -26.60
N LEU A 333 47.06 -60.62 -27.00
CA LEU A 333 46.30 -59.70 -27.83
C LEU A 333 46.15 -60.19 -29.28
N LEU A 334 47.20 -60.78 -29.85
CA LEU A 334 47.20 -61.36 -31.20
C LEU A 334 46.29 -62.58 -31.29
N GLU A 335 46.30 -63.49 -30.31
CA GLU A 335 45.36 -64.62 -30.25
C GLU A 335 43.90 -64.15 -30.24
N ARG A 336 43.61 -63.10 -29.46
CA ARG A 336 42.27 -62.50 -29.44
C ARG A 336 41.90 -61.83 -30.76
N LEU A 337 42.86 -61.17 -31.43
CA LEU A 337 42.66 -60.52 -32.73
C LEU A 337 42.46 -61.52 -33.87
N LEU A 338 43.27 -62.59 -33.92
CA LEU A 338 43.16 -63.67 -34.91
C LEU A 338 41.81 -64.38 -34.84
N ASN A 339 41.25 -64.54 -33.64
CA ASN A 339 39.94 -65.18 -33.43
C ASN A 339 38.74 -64.26 -33.69
N GLN A 340 38.91 -62.93 -33.70
CA GLN A 340 37.80 -61.96 -33.70
C GLN A 340 37.73 -61.03 -34.92
N ASP A 341 38.83 -60.84 -35.66
CA ASP A 341 38.87 -60.00 -36.87
C ASP A 341 39.42 -60.78 -38.08
N SER A 342 38.50 -61.49 -38.75
CA SER A 342 38.78 -62.31 -39.93
C SER A 342 39.24 -61.51 -41.16
N LYS A 343 38.99 -60.19 -41.21
CA LYS A 343 39.39 -59.35 -42.36
C LYS A 343 40.88 -59.04 -42.39
N ASN A 344 41.53 -58.96 -41.22
CA ASN A 344 42.96 -58.60 -41.11
C ASN A 344 43.83 -59.79 -40.65
N GLN A 345 43.31 -61.00 -40.74
CA GLN A 345 43.95 -62.21 -40.21
C GLN A 345 45.39 -62.40 -40.72
N HIS A 346 45.64 -62.15 -42.01
CA HIS A 346 46.99 -62.24 -42.60
C HIS A 346 47.98 -61.20 -42.05
N LEU A 347 47.52 -59.99 -41.75
CA LEU A 347 48.34 -58.95 -41.13
C LEU A 347 48.69 -59.30 -39.67
N TYR A 348 47.75 -59.90 -38.93
CA TYR A 348 48.03 -60.36 -37.56
C TYR A 348 48.99 -61.54 -37.53
N LEU A 349 48.92 -62.44 -38.52
CA LEU A 349 49.89 -63.51 -38.65
C LEU A 349 51.31 -62.96 -38.90
N LEU A 350 51.44 -61.96 -39.77
CA LEU A 350 52.72 -61.24 -39.97
C LEU A 350 53.24 -60.61 -38.67
N MET A 351 52.35 -59.96 -37.89
CA MET A 351 52.73 -59.41 -36.58
C MET A 351 53.14 -60.50 -35.58
N GLN A 352 52.48 -61.66 -35.59
CA GLN A 352 52.84 -62.79 -34.75
C GLN A 352 54.21 -63.36 -35.11
N ILE A 353 54.51 -63.50 -36.40
CA ILE A 353 55.84 -63.88 -36.88
C ILE A 353 56.89 -62.84 -36.43
N HIS A 354 56.56 -61.53 -36.53
CA HIS A 354 57.44 -60.47 -36.07
C HIS A 354 57.74 -60.56 -34.55
N VAL A 355 56.72 -60.81 -33.72
CA VAL A 355 56.88 -61.02 -32.26
C VAL A 355 57.71 -62.27 -31.96
N LEU A 356 57.52 -63.36 -32.71
CA LEU A 356 58.32 -64.59 -32.56
C LEU A 356 59.80 -64.36 -32.89
N ILE A 357 60.09 -63.60 -33.94
CA ILE A 357 61.45 -63.18 -34.29
C ILE A 357 62.07 -62.34 -33.16
N ILE A 358 61.33 -61.37 -32.61
CA ILE A 358 61.80 -60.56 -31.46
C ILE A 358 62.06 -61.44 -30.22
N SER A 359 61.25 -62.47 -29.98
CA SER A 359 61.39 -63.39 -28.84
C SER A 359 62.53 -64.41 -28.98
N GLY A 360 63.21 -64.48 -30.14
CA GLY A 360 64.28 -65.45 -30.40
C GLY A 360 63.81 -66.88 -30.71
N ASN A 361 62.51 -67.09 -30.94
CA ASN A 361 61.94 -68.41 -31.24
C ASN A 361 61.98 -68.69 -32.76
N GLU A 362 63.18 -68.74 -33.33
CA GLU A 362 63.43 -68.78 -34.77
C GLU A 362 62.81 -70.02 -35.45
N THR A 363 62.77 -71.17 -34.76
CA THR A 363 62.20 -72.42 -35.29
C THR A 363 60.70 -72.32 -35.58
N LYS A 364 59.91 -71.76 -34.65
CA LYS A 364 58.47 -71.51 -34.86
C LYS A 364 58.21 -70.39 -35.86
N ALA A 365 59.05 -69.35 -35.86
CA ALA A 365 58.95 -68.27 -36.83
C ALA A 365 59.18 -68.79 -38.27
N GLU A 366 60.17 -69.66 -38.48
CA GLU A 366 60.49 -70.21 -39.80
C GLU A 366 59.38 -71.13 -40.32
N GLN A 367 58.76 -71.93 -39.44
CA GLN A 367 57.61 -72.76 -39.79
C GLN A 367 56.41 -71.91 -40.24
N LEU A 368 55.99 -70.95 -39.41
CA LEU A 368 54.86 -70.07 -39.74
C LEU A 368 55.14 -69.19 -40.97
N LEU A 369 56.39 -68.78 -41.19
CA LEU A 369 56.78 -68.00 -42.37
C LEU A 369 56.69 -68.84 -43.65
N LYS A 370 57.05 -70.14 -43.63
CA LYS A 370 56.89 -71.05 -44.77
C LYS A 370 55.40 -71.25 -45.11
N GLU A 371 54.57 -71.51 -44.10
CA GLU A 371 53.11 -71.63 -44.25
C GLU A 371 52.49 -70.33 -44.81
N PHE A 372 52.98 -69.17 -44.36
CA PHE A 372 52.54 -67.88 -44.89
C PHE A 372 53.01 -67.63 -46.34
N GLY A 373 54.19 -68.15 -46.73
CA GLY A 373 54.72 -68.03 -48.10
C GLY A 373 53.79 -68.62 -49.17
N GLU A 374 53.10 -69.72 -48.87
CA GLU A 374 52.11 -70.33 -49.77
C GLU A 374 50.86 -69.46 -49.98
N ILE A 375 50.50 -68.67 -48.96
CA ILE A 375 49.40 -67.70 -49.03
C ILE A 375 49.86 -66.50 -49.86
N VAL A 376 51.07 -66.00 -49.62
CA VAL A 376 51.62 -64.80 -50.27
C VAL A 376 51.80 -64.98 -51.78
N GLU A 377 52.22 -66.15 -52.26
CA GLU A 377 52.33 -66.40 -53.72
C GLU A 377 50.97 -66.28 -54.44
N LYS A 378 49.85 -66.47 -53.74
CA LYS A 378 48.49 -66.30 -54.31
C LYS A 378 48.00 -64.85 -54.33
N VAL A 379 48.61 -63.96 -53.54
CA VAL A 379 48.12 -62.58 -53.30
C VAL A 379 49.17 -61.51 -53.65
N LYS A 380 50.28 -61.93 -54.26
CA LYS A 380 51.47 -61.10 -54.57
C LYS A 380 51.20 -59.89 -55.47
N GLU A 381 50.22 -59.98 -56.35
CA GLU A 381 49.85 -58.91 -57.29
C GLU A 381 48.65 -58.07 -56.78
N THR A 382 47.85 -58.59 -55.85
CA THR A 382 46.63 -57.96 -55.34
C THR A 382 46.80 -57.27 -53.99
N GLU A 383 47.67 -57.78 -53.09
CA GLU A 383 47.94 -57.17 -51.77
C GLU A 383 49.43 -56.90 -51.54
N VAL A 384 49.90 -55.79 -52.12
CA VAL A 384 51.30 -55.32 -52.09
C VAL A 384 51.89 -55.26 -50.67
N LEU A 385 51.09 -54.86 -49.67
CA LEU A 385 51.55 -54.73 -48.28
C LEU A 385 51.90 -56.09 -47.64
N LEU A 386 51.12 -57.15 -47.90
CA LEU A 386 51.39 -58.48 -47.36
C LEU A 386 52.64 -59.09 -47.98
N TYR A 387 52.81 -58.93 -49.29
CA TYR A 387 54.01 -59.39 -50.01
C TYR A 387 55.28 -58.69 -49.51
N CYS A 388 55.23 -57.37 -49.34
CA CYS A 388 56.36 -56.61 -48.80
C CYS A 388 56.64 -56.98 -47.33
N GLY A 389 55.61 -57.17 -46.51
CA GLY A 389 55.75 -57.62 -45.12
C GLY A 389 56.40 -59.01 -45.00
N TYR A 390 56.05 -59.94 -45.88
CA TYR A 390 56.67 -61.27 -45.95
C TYR A 390 58.16 -61.19 -46.32
N LEU A 391 58.50 -60.42 -47.37
CA LEU A 391 59.90 -60.22 -47.78
C LEU A 391 60.74 -59.58 -46.66
N TYR A 392 60.16 -58.62 -45.95
CA TYR A 392 60.75 -57.98 -44.78
C TYR A 392 61.06 -58.98 -43.65
N LEU A 393 60.07 -59.79 -43.25
CA LEU A 393 60.27 -60.79 -42.19
C LEU A 393 61.24 -61.90 -42.60
N LEU A 394 61.25 -62.29 -43.88
CA LEU A 394 62.19 -63.27 -44.42
C LEU A 394 63.63 -62.74 -44.40
N ALA A 395 63.83 -61.46 -44.73
CA ALA A 395 65.11 -60.80 -44.62
C ALA A 395 65.58 -60.69 -43.14
N LEU A 396 64.68 -60.36 -42.22
CA LEU A 396 64.97 -60.29 -40.77
C LEU A 396 65.35 -61.65 -40.15
N LEU A 397 64.71 -62.74 -40.60
CA LEU A 397 64.95 -64.09 -40.07
C LEU A 397 66.25 -64.70 -40.61
N ARG A 398 66.49 -64.64 -41.93
CA ARG A 398 67.66 -65.28 -42.56
C ARG A 398 68.96 -64.50 -42.39
N LYS A 399 68.87 -63.18 -42.25
CA LYS A 399 70.01 -62.26 -42.02
C LYS A 399 71.13 -62.35 -43.07
N ASP A 400 70.87 -62.93 -44.24
CA ASP A 400 71.84 -63.03 -45.34
C ASP A 400 71.71 -61.85 -46.33
N GLU A 401 72.83 -61.40 -46.91
CA GLU A 401 72.86 -60.21 -47.76
C GLU A 401 71.99 -60.35 -49.03
N THR A 402 71.83 -61.57 -49.54
CA THR A 402 71.05 -61.80 -50.77
C THR A 402 69.55 -61.63 -50.55
N SER A 403 69.03 -62.15 -49.43
CA SER A 403 67.64 -61.96 -49.02
C SER A 403 67.33 -60.50 -48.68
N ILE A 404 68.26 -59.80 -48.01
CA ILE A 404 68.12 -58.38 -47.66
C ILE A 404 68.08 -57.51 -48.92
N GLN A 405 68.99 -57.70 -49.88
CA GLN A 405 68.99 -56.93 -51.13
C GLN A 405 67.77 -57.20 -52.01
N ASN A 406 67.29 -58.44 -52.07
CA ASN A 406 66.08 -58.81 -52.81
C ASN A 406 64.82 -58.17 -52.19
N ALA A 407 64.71 -58.18 -50.86
CA ALA A 407 63.64 -57.48 -50.15
C ALA A 407 63.73 -55.97 -50.39
N LEU A 408 64.92 -55.37 -50.28
CA LEU A 408 65.15 -53.94 -50.48
C LEU A 408 64.74 -53.46 -51.88
N GLN A 409 65.22 -54.12 -52.95
CA GLN A 409 64.89 -53.73 -54.32
C GLN A 409 63.38 -53.77 -54.58
N LYS A 410 62.70 -54.82 -54.11
CA LYS A 410 61.26 -55.00 -54.34
C LYS A 410 60.43 -54.03 -53.51
N ILE A 411 60.71 -53.88 -52.22
CA ILE A 411 59.96 -52.97 -51.33
C ILE A 411 60.14 -51.52 -51.80
N ARG A 412 61.35 -51.10 -52.18
CA ARG A 412 61.60 -49.74 -52.70
C ARG A 412 60.92 -49.50 -54.05
N GLY A 413 60.95 -50.49 -54.96
CA GLY A 413 60.24 -50.39 -56.24
C GLY A 413 58.73 -50.16 -56.09
N PHE A 414 58.09 -50.79 -55.10
CA PHE A 414 56.67 -50.54 -54.81
C PHE A 414 56.43 -49.20 -54.11
N TYR A 415 57.31 -48.79 -53.20
CA TYR A 415 57.20 -47.52 -52.48
C TYR A 415 57.30 -46.31 -53.42
N ASP A 416 58.28 -46.31 -54.33
CA ASP A 416 58.49 -45.23 -55.31
C ASP A 416 57.45 -45.26 -56.44
N GLY A 417 56.83 -46.42 -56.68
CA GLY A 417 55.95 -46.73 -57.81
C GLY A 417 54.45 -46.46 -57.63
N SER A 418 54.03 -45.69 -56.62
CA SER A 418 52.65 -45.21 -56.31
C SER A 418 52.03 -45.74 -54.99
N TYR A 419 52.70 -46.60 -54.22
CA TYR A 419 52.23 -47.06 -52.90
C TYR A 419 52.94 -46.32 -51.75
N ASN A 420 52.47 -45.11 -51.44
CA ASN A 420 53.02 -44.26 -50.37
C ASN A 420 52.45 -44.61 -48.98
N ASP A 421 52.49 -45.89 -48.57
CA ASP A 421 52.05 -46.36 -47.24
C ASP A 421 53.22 -46.30 -46.24
N TRP A 422 52.99 -45.69 -45.08
CA TRP A 422 53.97 -45.56 -44.01
C TRP A 422 54.53 -46.89 -43.50
N LYS A 423 53.81 -48.01 -43.65
CA LYS A 423 54.27 -49.35 -43.24
C LYS A 423 55.37 -49.87 -44.17
N LEU A 424 55.31 -49.55 -45.46
CA LEU A 424 56.37 -49.90 -46.42
C LEU A 424 57.65 -49.12 -46.10
N PHE A 425 57.51 -47.83 -45.79
CA PHE A 425 58.62 -47.03 -45.27
C PHE A 425 59.17 -47.62 -43.95
N TRP A 426 58.30 -48.05 -43.04
CA TRP A 426 58.72 -48.72 -41.81
C TRP A 426 59.53 -50.00 -42.07
N PHE A 427 59.19 -50.81 -43.07
CA PHE A 427 60.02 -51.95 -43.47
C PHE A 427 61.39 -51.51 -44.02
N LEU A 428 61.40 -50.45 -44.84
CA LEU A 428 62.63 -49.87 -45.40
C LEU A 428 63.60 -49.37 -44.32
N LEU A 429 63.08 -48.85 -43.19
CA LEU A 429 63.92 -48.43 -42.05
C LEU A 429 64.79 -49.55 -41.49
N TYR A 430 64.41 -50.83 -41.67
CA TYR A 430 65.16 -51.99 -41.17
C TYR A 430 65.90 -52.75 -42.27
N THR A 431 65.55 -52.56 -43.55
CA THR A 431 66.21 -53.25 -44.69
C THR A 431 67.24 -52.38 -45.40
N ASP A 432 67.10 -51.05 -45.35
CA ASP A 432 67.98 -50.10 -46.04
C ASP A 432 68.94 -49.40 -45.07
N LYS A 433 70.24 -49.74 -45.18
CA LYS A 433 71.31 -49.14 -44.38
C LYS A 433 71.48 -47.63 -44.60
N LYS A 434 70.91 -47.04 -45.67
CA LYS A 434 70.91 -45.58 -45.93
C LYS A 434 70.35 -44.79 -44.75
N TYR A 435 69.28 -45.29 -44.11
CA TYR A 435 68.58 -44.57 -43.05
C TYR A 435 69.30 -44.66 -41.69
N ASP A 436 70.17 -45.65 -41.49
CA ASP A 436 71.03 -45.76 -40.32
C ASP A 436 72.21 -44.79 -40.39
N ILE A 437 72.73 -44.56 -41.60
CA ILE A 437 73.88 -43.68 -41.85
C ILE A 437 73.46 -42.21 -41.89
N ASN A 438 72.28 -41.89 -42.45
CA ASN A 438 71.83 -40.52 -42.65
C ASN A 438 70.45 -40.25 -42.02
N LYS A 439 70.48 -39.83 -40.75
CA LYS A 439 69.30 -39.47 -39.95
C LYS A 439 68.51 -38.28 -40.53
N VAL A 440 69.18 -37.36 -41.24
CA VAL A 440 68.53 -36.19 -41.87
C VAL A 440 67.58 -36.63 -43.00
N ILE A 441 68.02 -37.57 -43.83
CA ILE A 441 67.16 -38.11 -44.90
C ILE A 441 65.98 -38.90 -44.32
N LYS A 442 66.22 -39.70 -43.26
CA LYS A 442 65.16 -40.41 -42.53
C LYS A 442 64.10 -39.44 -42.00
N LEU A 443 64.52 -38.33 -41.39
CA LEU A 443 63.61 -37.31 -40.85
C LEU A 443 62.83 -36.56 -41.95
N ALA A 444 63.48 -36.25 -43.09
CA ALA A 444 62.85 -35.60 -44.22
C ALA A 444 61.72 -36.44 -44.83
N GLU A 445 61.94 -37.75 -45.03
CA GLU A 445 60.93 -38.66 -45.56
C GLU A 445 59.76 -38.87 -44.57
N ILE A 446 60.01 -38.94 -43.26
CA ILE A 446 58.95 -38.96 -42.24
C ILE A 446 58.11 -37.66 -42.29
N LYS A 447 58.76 -36.50 -42.43
CA LYS A 447 58.09 -35.20 -42.51
C LYS A 447 57.24 -35.08 -43.78
N GLU A 448 57.68 -35.68 -44.90
CA GLU A 448 56.89 -35.75 -46.14
C GLU A 448 55.64 -36.64 -45.97
N LEU A 449 55.78 -37.81 -45.37
CA LEU A 449 54.64 -38.67 -45.02
C LEU A 449 53.63 -37.96 -44.10
N TYR A 450 54.12 -37.16 -43.15
CA TYR A 450 53.26 -36.34 -42.31
C TYR A 450 52.49 -35.29 -43.12
N LYS A 451 53.15 -34.60 -44.06
CA LYS A 451 52.47 -33.63 -44.95
C LYS A 451 51.41 -34.32 -45.82
N ASN A 452 51.64 -35.57 -46.22
CA ASN A 452 50.68 -36.39 -46.97
C ASN A 452 49.54 -36.98 -46.11
N GLY A 453 49.42 -36.58 -44.83
CA GLY A 453 48.31 -36.97 -43.96
C GLY A 453 48.59 -38.15 -43.04
N CYS A 454 49.80 -38.73 -43.04
CA CYS A 454 50.15 -39.79 -42.10
C CYS A 454 50.19 -39.27 -40.65
N ARG A 455 49.54 -39.98 -39.74
CA ARG A 455 49.51 -39.68 -38.29
C ARG A 455 49.91 -40.87 -37.42
N SER A 456 50.76 -41.77 -37.95
CA SER A 456 51.18 -42.99 -37.26
C SER A 456 52.09 -42.69 -36.06
N PRO A 457 51.72 -43.13 -34.83
CA PRO A 457 52.57 -42.99 -33.64
C PRO A 457 53.95 -43.66 -33.75
N ILE A 458 54.08 -44.69 -34.60
CA ILE A 458 55.35 -45.39 -34.81
C ILE A 458 56.35 -44.48 -35.53
N LEU A 459 55.89 -43.68 -36.50
CA LEU A 459 56.77 -42.71 -37.16
C LEU A 459 57.10 -41.52 -36.26
N TYR A 460 56.19 -41.15 -35.35
CA TYR A 460 56.50 -40.15 -34.33
C TYR A 460 57.59 -40.63 -33.39
N PHE A 461 57.59 -41.91 -33.01
CA PHE A 461 58.70 -42.51 -32.26
C PHE A 461 60.02 -42.41 -33.02
N GLU A 462 60.06 -42.80 -34.30
CA GLU A 462 61.29 -42.74 -35.09
C GLU A 462 61.82 -41.31 -35.26
N ALA A 463 60.93 -40.32 -35.40
CA ALA A 463 61.31 -38.90 -35.42
C ALA A 463 61.74 -38.38 -34.04
N ALA A 464 61.04 -38.75 -32.97
CA ALA A 464 61.38 -38.38 -31.59
C ALA A 464 62.74 -38.97 -31.17
N TYR A 465 63.02 -40.21 -31.57
CA TYR A 465 64.32 -40.85 -31.33
C TYR A 465 65.47 -40.04 -31.95
N ILE A 466 65.31 -39.56 -33.20
CA ILE A 466 66.30 -38.70 -33.84
C ILE A 466 66.45 -37.37 -33.11
N PHE A 467 65.34 -36.73 -32.71
CA PHE A 467 65.41 -35.47 -31.95
C PHE A 467 66.04 -35.64 -30.56
N ASN A 468 65.87 -36.80 -29.91
CA ASN A 468 66.45 -37.09 -28.61
C ASN A 468 67.94 -37.47 -28.68
N GLU A 469 68.38 -38.13 -29.76
CA GLU A 469 69.80 -38.44 -29.99
C GLU A 469 70.60 -37.25 -30.55
N GLU A 470 69.99 -36.44 -31.41
CA GLU A 470 70.65 -35.30 -32.06
C GLU A 470 69.74 -34.05 -32.01
N PRO A 471 69.63 -33.39 -30.83
CA PRO A 471 68.76 -32.22 -30.65
C PRO A 471 69.08 -31.04 -31.58
N SER A 472 70.30 -30.97 -32.11
CA SER A 472 70.74 -29.92 -33.05
C SER A 472 69.92 -29.87 -34.34
N LEU A 473 69.31 -30.99 -34.75
CA LEU A 473 68.42 -31.07 -35.92
C LEU A 473 67.07 -30.38 -35.72
N LEU A 474 66.72 -30.06 -34.46
CA LEU A 474 65.50 -29.33 -34.14
C LEU A 474 65.76 -27.82 -34.28
N HIS A 475 65.48 -27.28 -35.47
CA HIS A 475 65.70 -25.86 -35.78
C HIS A 475 64.47 -24.96 -35.52
N GLU A 476 63.26 -25.49 -35.73
CA GLU A 476 62.00 -24.75 -35.60
C GLU A 476 60.88 -25.65 -35.08
N LEU A 477 59.89 -25.05 -34.40
CA LEU A 477 58.67 -25.74 -33.98
C LEU A 477 57.57 -25.44 -35.01
N GLN A 478 57.44 -26.23 -36.07
CA GLN A 478 56.29 -26.19 -36.99
C GLN A 478 55.28 -27.30 -36.63
N ASP A 479 54.22 -27.50 -37.41
CA ASP A 479 53.15 -28.46 -37.08
C ASP A 479 53.65 -29.89 -36.92
N PHE A 480 54.66 -30.30 -37.70
CA PHE A 480 55.27 -31.63 -37.60
C PHE A 480 56.05 -31.80 -36.29
N GLU A 481 56.98 -30.88 -36.01
CA GLU A 481 57.83 -30.93 -34.82
C GLU A 481 57.00 -30.81 -33.55
N LEU A 482 55.97 -29.95 -33.54
CA LEU A 482 55.03 -29.87 -32.43
C LEU A 482 54.28 -31.18 -32.21
N GLN A 483 53.81 -31.84 -33.27
CA GLN A 483 53.08 -33.09 -33.14
C GLN A 483 53.98 -34.22 -32.61
N VAL A 484 55.21 -34.33 -33.12
CA VAL A 484 56.20 -35.32 -32.68
C VAL A 484 56.61 -35.06 -31.23
N LEU A 485 56.97 -33.82 -30.87
CA LEU A 485 57.45 -33.49 -29.53
C LEU A 485 56.32 -33.52 -28.49
N ASN A 486 55.09 -33.17 -28.85
CA ASN A 486 53.94 -33.39 -27.95
C ASN A 486 53.69 -34.88 -27.71
N TRP A 487 53.88 -35.73 -28.74
CA TRP A 487 53.82 -37.18 -28.56
C TRP A 487 54.96 -37.66 -27.65
N ASP A 488 56.17 -37.17 -27.87
CA ASP A 488 57.37 -37.51 -27.08
C ASP A 488 57.22 -37.16 -25.60
N ILE A 489 56.79 -35.92 -25.31
CA ILE A 489 56.52 -35.41 -23.96
C ILE A 489 55.37 -36.17 -23.29
N LYS A 490 54.32 -36.51 -24.04
CA LYS A 490 53.15 -37.23 -23.49
C LYS A 490 53.49 -38.67 -23.07
N ASN A 491 54.46 -39.30 -23.73
CA ASN A 491 54.90 -40.67 -23.45
C ASN A 491 56.20 -40.70 -22.61
N ASP A 492 56.59 -39.57 -22.01
CA ASP A 492 57.75 -39.44 -21.13
C ASP A 492 59.10 -39.89 -21.75
N PHE A 493 59.21 -39.91 -23.08
CA PHE A 493 60.41 -40.40 -23.80
C PHE A 493 61.47 -39.30 -24.08
N ILE A 494 61.11 -38.02 -23.94
CA ILE A 494 61.98 -36.89 -24.26
C ILE A 494 63.24 -36.82 -23.36
N SER A 495 64.40 -36.59 -23.99
CA SER A 495 65.70 -36.39 -23.34
C SER A 495 65.82 -34.97 -22.76
N GLU A 496 66.72 -34.78 -21.79
CA GLU A 496 66.93 -33.46 -21.18
C GLU A 496 67.42 -32.42 -22.20
N GLU A 497 68.35 -32.79 -23.08
CA GLU A 497 68.89 -31.91 -24.12
C GLU A 497 67.82 -31.50 -25.16
N ALA A 498 66.98 -32.44 -25.60
CA ALA A 498 65.87 -32.15 -26.49
C ALA A 498 64.79 -31.28 -25.81
N ALA A 499 64.54 -31.49 -24.52
CA ALA A 499 63.64 -30.64 -23.73
C ALA A 499 64.16 -29.20 -23.61
N MET A 500 65.47 -29.00 -23.42
CA MET A 500 66.08 -27.66 -23.42
C MET A 500 65.98 -27.00 -24.80
N GLN A 501 66.26 -27.74 -25.87
CA GLN A 501 66.12 -27.22 -27.24
C GLN A 501 64.67 -26.85 -27.57
N TYR A 502 63.69 -27.67 -27.16
CA TYR A 502 62.27 -27.34 -27.26
C TYR A 502 61.93 -26.05 -26.51
N THR A 503 62.44 -25.91 -25.28
CA THR A 503 62.24 -24.74 -24.42
C THR A 503 62.77 -23.47 -25.08
N TYR A 504 64.00 -23.51 -25.61
CA TYR A 504 64.60 -22.38 -26.34
C TYR A 504 63.77 -21.95 -27.55
N LEU A 505 63.30 -22.91 -28.36
CA LEU A 505 62.48 -22.61 -29.54
C LEU A 505 61.07 -22.13 -29.17
N ALA A 506 60.48 -22.68 -28.11
CA ALA A 506 59.23 -22.19 -27.56
C ALA A 506 59.36 -20.73 -27.10
N GLY A 507 60.48 -20.37 -26.47
CA GLY A 507 60.80 -19.00 -26.07
C GLY A 507 60.91 -18.02 -27.23
N LYS A 508 61.29 -18.46 -28.43
CA LYS A 508 61.35 -17.61 -29.65
C LYS A 508 59.99 -17.37 -30.30
N ARG A 509 58.95 -18.11 -29.93
CA ARG A 509 57.62 -17.92 -30.51
C ARG A 509 57.02 -16.57 -30.09
N LYS A 510 56.26 -15.98 -31.02
CA LYS A 510 55.59 -14.68 -30.85
C LYS A 510 54.21 -14.80 -30.19
N TYR A 511 53.53 -15.93 -30.38
CA TYR A 511 52.13 -16.12 -29.96
C TYR A 511 51.98 -17.27 -28.97
N PHE A 512 50.98 -17.13 -28.09
CA PHE A 512 50.58 -18.18 -27.16
C PHE A 512 49.94 -19.37 -27.89
N SER A 513 50.32 -20.56 -27.47
CA SER A 513 49.73 -21.82 -27.93
C SER A 513 49.48 -22.71 -26.74
N ARG A 514 48.23 -23.18 -26.59
CA ARG A 514 47.80 -24.03 -25.48
C ARG A 514 48.55 -25.36 -25.45
N SER A 515 48.85 -25.95 -26.60
CA SER A 515 49.61 -27.20 -26.71
C SER A 515 51.06 -27.03 -26.24
N VAL A 516 51.71 -25.94 -26.66
CA VAL A 516 53.07 -25.60 -26.21
C VAL A 516 53.11 -25.31 -24.71
N HIS A 517 52.10 -24.59 -24.19
CA HIS A 517 52.02 -24.33 -22.76
C HIS A 517 51.84 -25.62 -21.95
N TYR A 518 50.95 -26.54 -22.39
CA TYR A 518 50.78 -27.83 -21.74
C TYR A 518 52.06 -28.68 -21.75
N ALA A 519 52.78 -28.68 -22.89
CA ALA A 519 54.07 -29.33 -23.03
C ALA A 519 55.12 -28.74 -22.09
N LEU A 520 55.25 -27.42 -22.00
CA LEU A 520 56.17 -26.76 -21.08
C LEU A 520 55.86 -27.06 -19.60
N ILE A 521 54.58 -27.13 -19.21
CA ILE A 521 54.19 -27.53 -17.85
C ILE A 521 54.68 -28.95 -17.55
N ARG A 522 54.39 -29.91 -18.44
CA ARG A 522 54.85 -31.30 -18.32
C ARG A 522 56.38 -31.40 -18.24
N LEU A 523 57.08 -30.59 -19.05
CA LEU A 523 58.54 -30.54 -19.04
C LEU A 523 59.08 -29.99 -17.71
N TYR A 524 58.45 -28.96 -17.14
CA TYR A 524 58.84 -28.42 -15.85
C TYR A 524 58.59 -29.43 -14.71
N ASP A 525 57.48 -30.17 -14.76
CA ASP A 525 57.17 -31.23 -13.78
C ASP A 525 58.21 -32.37 -13.84
N LYS A 526 58.75 -32.68 -15.03
CA LYS A 526 59.77 -33.73 -15.24
C LYS A 526 61.20 -33.24 -14.96
N TYR A 527 61.55 -32.05 -15.45
CA TYR A 527 62.86 -31.43 -15.36
C TYR A 527 62.73 -30.00 -14.79
N PRO A 528 62.69 -29.81 -13.47
CA PRO A 528 62.54 -28.49 -12.86
C PRO A 528 63.78 -27.63 -13.14
N ASN A 529 63.70 -26.79 -14.18
CA ASN A 529 64.79 -25.93 -14.63
C ASN A 529 64.31 -24.47 -14.79
N LYS A 530 65.18 -23.54 -14.37
CA LYS A 530 64.96 -22.09 -14.43
C LYS A 530 64.65 -21.58 -15.85
N GLU A 531 65.26 -22.14 -16.88
CA GLU A 531 65.01 -21.76 -18.28
C GLU A 531 63.60 -22.16 -18.76
N ILE A 532 63.10 -23.31 -18.31
CA ILE A 532 61.74 -23.76 -18.61
C ILE A 532 60.72 -22.84 -17.93
N LEU A 533 60.93 -22.52 -16.64
CA LEU A 533 60.08 -21.57 -15.93
C LEU A 533 60.09 -20.19 -16.59
N THR A 534 61.27 -19.73 -17.04
CA THR A 534 61.41 -18.46 -17.78
C THR A 534 60.60 -18.46 -19.07
N THR A 535 60.61 -19.60 -19.78
CA THR A 535 59.85 -19.77 -21.01
C THR A 535 58.34 -19.87 -20.74
N ILE A 536 57.91 -20.53 -19.66
CA ILE A 536 56.49 -20.57 -19.24
C ILE A 536 55.98 -19.15 -18.97
N CYS A 537 56.67 -18.39 -18.11
CA CYS A 537 56.25 -17.04 -17.75
C CYS A 537 56.26 -16.10 -18.98
N SER A 538 57.31 -16.12 -19.79
CA SER A 538 57.40 -15.27 -20.99
C SER A 538 56.35 -15.63 -22.05
N HIS A 539 56.03 -16.92 -22.22
CA HIS A 539 54.98 -17.38 -23.14
C HIS A 539 53.57 -16.94 -22.69
N LEU A 540 53.31 -16.96 -21.38
CA LEU A 540 52.06 -16.44 -20.80
C LEU A 540 51.93 -14.92 -20.95
N ILE A 541 53.02 -14.17 -20.73
CA ILE A 541 53.07 -12.71 -20.88
C ILE A 541 52.82 -12.30 -22.34
N LYS A 542 53.51 -12.94 -23.30
CA LYS A 542 53.29 -12.74 -24.74
C LYS A 542 51.86 -13.08 -25.17
N GLY A 543 51.21 -14.00 -24.45
CA GLY A 543 49.82 -14.38 -24.65
C GLY A 543 48.78 -13.48 -23.98
N HIS A 544 49.20 -12.42 -23.29
CA HIS A 544 48.34 -11.56 -22.47
C HIS A 544 47.47 -12.33 -21.46
N GLN A 545 47.99 -13.44 -20.91
CA GLN A 545 47.24 -14.31 -20.01
C GLN A 545 47.26 -13.77 -18.58
N ARG A 546 46.15 -13.14 -18.15
CA ARG A 546 46.00 -12.49 -16.83
C ARG A 546 45.10 -13.23 -15.84
N SER A 547 44.59 -14.41 -16.20
CA SER A 547 43.70 -15.19 -15.33
C SER A 547 44.43 -15.74 -14.09
N ASN A 548 43.73 -15.83 -12.96
CA ASN A 548 44.21 -16.44 -11.73
C ASN A 548 44.67 -17.90 -11.91
N LEU A 549 44.15 -18.62 -12.92
CA LEU A 549 44.61 -19.98 -13.26
C LEU A 549 46.13 -20.08 -13.48
N TYR A 550 46.76 -19.00 -13.92
CA TYR A 550 48.20 -18.94 -14.19
C TYR A 550 49.03 -18.30 -13.08
N PHE A 551 48.38 -17.80 -12.01
CA PHE A 551 49.05 -17.07 -10.91
C PHE A 551 50.22 -17.86 -10.32
N ARG A 552 50.07 -19.18 -10.14
CA ARG A 552 51.11 -20.07 -9.61
C ARG A 552 52.45 -19.95 -10.35
N TRP A 553 52.41 -19.73 -11.66
CA TRP A 553 53.61 -19.65 -12.50
C TRP A 553 54.30 -18.30 -12.35
N PHE A 554 53.53 -17.21 -12.32
CA PHE A 554 54.08 -15.89 -12.05
C PHE A 554 54.65 -15.80 -10.64
N GLN A 555 54.00 -16.41 -9.65
CA GLN A 555 54.49 -16.50 -8.27
C GLN A 555 55.84 -17.25 -8.22
N ALA A 556 55.94 -18.41 -8.88
CA ALA A 556 57.19 -19.14 -8.97
C ALA A 556 58.30 -18.31 -9.65
N GLY A 557 57.98 -17.59 -10.73
CA GLY A 557 58.94 -16.72 -11.42
C GLY A 557 59.42 -15.53 -10.59
N VAL A 558 58.55 -14.96 -9.75
CA VAL A 558 58.89 -13.89 -8.80
C VAL A 558 59.80 -14.42 -7.69
N ASN A 559 59.48 -15.60 -7.13
CA ASN A 559 60.30 -16.23 -6.09
C ASN A 559 61.71 -16.56 -6.58
N GLU A 560 61.85 -17.03 -7.84
CA GLU A 560 63.13 -17.32 -8.50
C GLU A 560 63.88 -16.10 -9.08
N GLN A 561 63.29 -14.90 -8.90
CA GLN A 561 63.83 -13.61 -9.37
C GLN A 561 64.17 -13.61 -10.87
N LEU A 562 63.24 -14.09 -11.69
CA LEU A 562 63.42 -14.13 -13.14
C LEU A 562 63.48 -12.71 -13.74
N ARG A 563 64.45 -12.48 -14.63
CA ARG A 563 64.63 -11.19 -15.34
C ARG A 563 63.76 -11.11 -16.59
N ILE A 564 62.44 -11.15 -16.41
CA ILE A 564 61.45 -11.07 -17.50
C ILE A 564 60.74 -9.71 -17.42
N THR A 565 60.60 -9.04 -18.57
CA THR A 565 59.83 -7.80 -18.69
C THR A 565 58.37 -8.04 -18.34
N GLU A 566 57.76 -7.13 -17.57
CA GLU A 566 56.36 -7.18 -17.13
C GLU A 566 55.98 -8.32 -16.16
N LEU A 567 56.95 -9.08 -15.63
CA LEU A 567 56.65 -10.22 -14.75
C LEU A 567 55.88 -9.81 -13.50
N TYR A 568 56.28 -8.70 -12.86
CA TYR A 568 55.65 -8.20 -11.63
C TYR A 568 54.24 -7.66 -11.91
N GLU A 569 54.00 -7.09 -13.09
CA GLU A 569 52.67 -6.64 -13.54
C GLU A 569 51.72 -7.82 -13.74
N TYR A 570 52.13 -8.88 -14.43
CA TYR A 570 51.27 -10.07 -14.62
C TYR A 570 51.05 -10.85 -13.33
N TYR A 571 52.02 -10.84 -12.42
CA TYR A 571 51.83 -11.32 -11.05
C TYR A 571 50.68 -10.55 -10.37
N MET A 572 50.71 -9.21 -10.40
CA MET A 572 49.66 -8.39 -9.81
C MET A 572 48.31 -8.51 -10.53
N TYR A 573 48.29 -8.66 -11.86
CA TYR A 573 47.05 -8.83 -12.62
C TYR A 573 46.36 -10.17 -12.39
N SER A 574 47.13 -11.25 -12.25
CA SER A 574 46.60 -12.60 -12.00
C SER A 574 46.26 -12.87 -10.53
N LEU A 575 46.77 -12.04 -9.62
CA LEU A 575 46.47 -12.12 -8.19
C LEU A 575 44.99 -11.81 -7.91
N THR A 576 44.37 -12.66 -7.09
CA THR A 576 43.07 -12.40 -6.46
C THR A 576 43.25 -11.49 -5.25
N GLU A 577 42.38 -10.48 -5.14
CA GLU A 577 42.45 -9.41 -4.11
C GLU A 577 41.94 -9.91 -2.75
N ASN A 578 42.47 -11.04 -2.26
CA ASN A 578 42.12 -11.60 -0.96
C ASN A 578 43.02 -11.04 0.14
N THR A 579 42.45 -10.82 1.32
CA THR A 579 43.08 -10.17 2.47
C THR A 579 44.31 -10.89 3.02
N ASP A 580 44.44 -12.19 2.76
CA ASP A 580 45.48 -13.03 3.38
C ASP A 580 46.75 -13.16 2.54
N THR A 581 46.82 -12.52 1.37
CA THR A 581 47.94 -12.69 0.46
C THR A 581 49.13 -11.79 0.84
N VAL A 582 50.26 -12.37 1.22
CA VAL A 582 51.50 -11.62 1.53
C VAL A 582 52.24 -11.29 0.23
N LEU A 583 52.38 -9.99 -0.08
CA LEU A 583 53.14 -9.53 -1.23
C LEU A 583 54.66 -9.60 -0.95
N PRO A 584 55.45 -10.23 -1.84
CA PRO A 584 56.91 -10.27 -1.71
C PRO A 584 57.53 -8.87 -1.75
N GLN A 585 58.58 -8.64 -0.95
CA GLN A 585 59.26 -7.34 -0.85
C GLN A 585 59.80 -6.86 -2.21
N GLN A 586 60.22 -7.78 -3.07
CA GLN A 586 60.71 -7.47 -4.42
C GLN A 586 59.64 -6.81 -5.29
N VAL A 587 58.38 -7.25 -5.16
CA VAL A 587 57.23 -6.67 -5.86
C VAL A 587 56.99 -5.25 -5.36
N LEU A 588 57.05 -5.03 -4.04
CA LEU A 588 56.89 -3.71 -3.44
C LEU A 588 57.99 -2.76 -3.90
N LEU A 589 59.25 -3.19 -3.97
CA LEU A 589 60.35 -2.34 -4.43
C LEU A 589 60.25 -2.02 -5.93
N TYR A 590 59.80 -2.96 -6.76
CA TYR A 590 59.66 -2.77 -8.21
C TYR A 590 58.75 -1.57 -8.54
N PHE A 591 57.58 -1.51 -7.90
CA PHE A 591 56.59 -0.45 -8.16
C PHE A 591 56.97 0.91 -7.55
N ILE A 592 58.05 1.01 -6.76
CA ILE A 592 58.65 2.30 -6.37
C ILE A 592 59.31 2.96 -7.58
N TYR A 593 59.88 2.19 -8.50
CA TYR A 593 60.61 2.76 -9.64
C TYR A 593 59.79 2.82 -10.92
N ASN A 594 58.87 1.86 -11.14
CA ASN A 594 58.06 1.78 -12.35
C ASN A 594 56.58 1.62 -12.02
N SER A 595 55.71 2.52 -12.47
CA SER A 595 54.27 2.51 -12.14
C SER A 595 53.39 2.26 -13.38
N SER A 596 53.43 1.04 -13.89
CA SER A 596 52.66 0.56 -15.06
C SER A 596 51.28 -0.04 -14.72
N LEU A 597 50.92 -0.17 -13.43
CA LEU A 597 49.66 -0.77 -13.00
C LEU A 597 48.44 0.11 -13.32
N ASN A 598 47.29 -0.54 -13.52
CA ASN A 598 45.98 0.14 -13.55
C ASN A 598 45.56 0.62 -12.16
N ASP A 599 44.61 1.56 -12.11
CA ASP A 599 44.22 2.22 -10.86
C ASP A 599 43.63 1.26 -9.83
N ARG A 600 42.89 0.22 -10.26
CA ARG A 600 42.41 -0.85 -9.38
C ARG A 600 43.55 -1.57 -8.67
N LYS A 601 44.57 -2.06 -9.41
CA LYS A 601 45.71 -2.76 -8.79
C LYS A 601 46.62 -1.82 -8.01
N LYS A 602 46.72 -0.53 -8.38
CA LYS A 602 47.38 0.50 -7.56
C LYS A 602 46.68 0.68 -6.22
N SER A 603 45.35 0.79 -6.21
CA SER A 603 44.58 0.92 -4.96
C SER A 603 44.83 -0.27 -4.02
N TYR A 604 44.86 -1.49 -4.55
CA TYR A 604 45.19 -2.69 -3.78
C TYR A 604 46.64 -2.68 -3.23
N LEU A 605 47.63 -2.36 -4.07
CA LEU A 605 49.03 -2.26 -3.65
C LEU A 605 49.21 -1.23 -2.53
N TYR A 606 48.64 -0.04 -2.70
CA TYR A 606 48.75 1.03 -1.72
C TYR A 606 48.01 0.70 -0.43
N ALA A 607 46.81 0.12 -0.52
CA ALA A 607 46.07 -0.34 0.65
C ALA A 607 46.84 -1.43 1.42
N TYR A 608 47.51 -2.35 0.73
CA TYR A 608 48.36 -3.36 1.36
C TYR A 608 49.54 -2.73 2.13
N ILE A 609 50.20 -1.71 1.55
CA ILE A 609 51.30 -1.00 2.20
C ILE A 609 50.81 -0.27 3.46
N VAL A 610 49.65 0.40 3.38
CA VAL A 610 49.03 1.09 4.54
C VAL A 610 48.63 0.10 5.63
N LYS A 611 47.96 -1.00 5.29
CA LYS A 611 47.59 -2.07 6.25
C LYS A 611 48.80 -2.64 6.99
N ASN A 612 49.96 -2.70 6.32
CA ASN A 612 51.20 -3.24 6.88
C ASN A 612 52.21 -2.15 7.29
N LYS A 613 51.77 -0.90 7.54
CA LYS A 613 52.65 0.25 7.84
C LYS A 613 53.58 0.00 9.03
N GLU A 614 53.13 -0.73 10.04
CA GLU A 614 53.94 -1.08 11.22
C GLU A 614 55.05 -2.10 10.90
N LYS A 615 54.78 -3.02 9.97
CA LYS A 615 55.75 -4.05 9.54
C LYS A 615 56.72 -3.55 8.48
N LEU A 616 56.33 -2.53 7.69
CA LEU A 616 57.10 -2.01 6.55
C LEU A 616 57.25 -0.47 6.59
N PRO A 617 57.83 0.13 7.65
CA PRO A 617 57.86 1.57 7.84
C PRO A 617 58.70 2.32 6.78
N GLU A 618 59.83 1.75 6.34
CA GLU A 618 60.70 2.39 5.34
C GLU A 618 60.05 2.44 3.95
N ILE A 619 59.41 1.33 3.55
CA ILE A 619 58.70 1.24 2.28
C ILE A 619 57.51 2.22 2.29
N TYR A 620 56.74 2.25 3.38
CA TYR A 620 55.63 3.17 3.52
C TYR A 620 56.05 4.64 3.36
N ARG A 621 57.15 5.07 4.01
CA ARG A 621 57.69 6.44 3.86
C ARG A 621 58.04 6.77 2.41
N SER A 622 58.61 5.82 1.68
CA SER A 622 58.95 6.02 0.25
C SER A 622 57.72 6.17 -0.65
N TYR A 623 56.62 5.50 -0.29
CA TYR A 623 55.36 5.53 -1.04
C TYR A 623 54.46 6.71 -0.69
N TRP A 624 54.59 7.28 0.52
CA TRP A 624 53.68 8.29 1.08
C TRP A 624 53.20 9.34 0.09
N LYS A 625 54.12 10.14 -0.47
CA LYS A 625 53.79 11.25 -1.39
C LYS A 625 53.08 10.79 -2.68
N ARG A 626 53.35 9.56 -3.13
CA ARG A 626 52.70 9.00 -4.32
C ARG A 626 51.31 8.46 -4.02
N VAL A 627 51.15 7.85 -2.84
CA VAL A 627 49.83 7.40 -2.38
C VAL A 627 48.94 8.63 -2.13
N GLU A 628 49.48 9.69 -1.54
CA GLU A 628 48.80 10.98 -1.37
C GLU A 628 48.27 11.55 -2.68
N GLN A 629 49.15 11.72 -3.68
CA GLN A 629 48.75 12.23 -5.00
C GLN A 629 47.73 11.32 -5.71
N PHE A 630 47.86 10.00 -5.53
CA PHE A 630 46.90 9.05 -6.07
C PHE A 630 45.55 9.15 -5.38
N VAL A 631 45.53 9.25 -4.04
CA VAL A 631 44.32 9.42 -3.23
C VAL A 631 43.57 10.68 -3.64
N LEU A 632 44.25 11.82 -3.69
CA LEU A 632 43.64 13.09 -4.09
C LEU A 632 43.05 13.01 -5.51
N LYS A 633 43.80 12.43 -6.46
CA LYS A 633 43.33 12.25 -7.84
C LYS A 633 42.12 11.31 -7.93
N GLN A 634 42.08 10.22 -7.17
CA GLN A 634 40.94 9.29 -7.18
C GLN A 634 39.72 9.90 -6.49
N LEU A 635 39.93 10.70 -5.43
CA LEU A 635 38.87 11.42 -4.72
C LEU A 635 38.23 12.48 -5.63
N GLU A 636 39.03 13.24 -6.36
CA GLU A 636 38.56 14.20 -7.38
C GLU A 636 37.80 13.51 -8.53
N ALA A 637 38.16 12.27 -8.85
CA ALA A 637 37.46 11.45 -9.84
C ALA A 637 36.23 10.68 -9.29
N HIS A 638 35.89 10.87 -8.00
CA HIS A 638 34.77 10.22 -7.30
C HIS A 638 34.78 8.68 -7.31
N ASN A 639 35.97 8.08 -7.43
CA ASN A 639 36.11 6.62 -7.43
C ASN A 639 36.13 6.08 -6.00
N ILE A 640 35.48 4.95 -5.76
CA ILE A 640 35.50 4.28 -4.46
C ILE A 640 35.47 2.76 -4.64
N ASN A 641 36.20 2.07 -3.76
CA ASN A 641 36.15 0.62 -3.56
C ASN A 641 36.71 0.32 -2.16
N GLY A 642 36.62 -0.94 -1.72
CA GLY A 642 37.11 -1.34 -0.39
C GLY A 642 38.60 -1.09 -0.10
N ASN A 643 39.44 -0.91 -1.12
CA ASN A 643 40.84 -0.53 -0.93
C ASN A 643 41.03 0.99 -0.86
N LEU A 644 40.30 1.74 -1.72
CA LEU A 644 40.32 3.20 -1.72
C LEU A 644 39.72 3.77 -0.44
N SER A 645 38.68 3.17 0.13
CA SER A 645 38.12 3.66 1.40
C SER A 645 39.17 3.69 2.51
N LEU A 646 39.94 2.61 2.66
CA LEU A 646 41.01 2.52 3.64
C LEU A 646 42.08 3.59 3.43
N LEU A 647 42.39 3.89 2.16
CA LEU A 647 43.32 4.95 1.83
C LEU A 647 42.74 6.33 2.17
N TYR A 648 41.47 6.58 1.88
CA TYR A 648 40.81 7.84 2.22
C TYR A 648 40.79 8.07 3.73
N GLU A 649 40.38 7.09 4.53
CA GLU A 649 40.35 7.22 5.99
C GLU A 649 41.74 7.49 6.59
N GLU A 650 42.77 6.75 6.16
CA GLU A 650 44.13 6.96 6.66
C GLU A 650 44.65 8.37 6.31
N PHE A 651 44.49 8.82 5.06
CA PHE A 651 45.01 10.13 4.65
C PHE A 651 44.24 11.30 5.25
N ILE A 652 42.91 11.21 5.31
CA ILE A 652 42.07 12.23 5.95
C ILE A 652 42.40 12.32 7.44
N SER A 653 42.59 11.18 8.13
CA SER A 653 42.94 11.18 9.56
C SER A 653 44.29 11.84 9.87
N GLN A 654 45.29 11.69 8.98
CA GLN A 654 46.64 12.22 9.21
C GLN A 654 46.81 13.68 8.78
N GLN A 655 46.15 14.12 7.71
CA GLN A 655 46.32 15.47 7.16
C GLN A 655 45.24 16.47 7.62
N GLY A 656 44.10 15.97 8.10
CA GLY A 656 42.91 16.77 8.33
C GLY A 656 42.17 17.12 7.04
N LEU A 657 40.91 17.54 7.18
CA LEU A 657 40.06 17.97 6.06
C LEU A 657 40.45 19.37 5.59
N THR A 658 40.74 19.49 4.29
CA THR A 658 40.89 20.77 3.60
C THR A 658 39.59 21.15 2.89
N ALA A 659 39.38 22.43 2.55
CA ALA A 659 38.16 22.86 1.87
C ALA A 659 37.93 22.14 0.51
N GLU A 660 39.01 21.91 -0.24
CA GLU A 660 38.96 21.18 -1.52
C GLU A 660 38.56 19.72 -1.31
N THR A 661 39.20 19.00 -0.38
CA THR A 661 38.88 17.59 -0.10
C THR A 661 37.49 17.43 0.51
N ALA A 662 37.07 18.35 1.39
CA ALA A 662 35.74 18.36 1.99
C ALA A 662 34.62 18.52 0.96
N SER A 663 34.87 19.25 -0.14
CA SER A 663 33.89 19.41 -1.23
C SER A 663 33.68 18.14 -2.08
N GLN A 664 34.70 17.28 -2.17
CA GLN A 664 34.66 16.05 -2.97
C GLN A 664 34.25 14.82 -2.15
N LEU A 665 34.43 14.87 -0.83
CA LEU A 665 34.13 13.76 0.07
C LEU A 665 32.66 13.25 0.02
N PRO A 666 31.63 14.10 -0.14
CA PRO A 666 30.23 13.66 -0.17
C PRO A 666 29.92 12.65 -1.27
N TYR A 667 30.61 12.72 -2.40
CA TYR A 667 30.42 11.81 -3.54
C TYR A 667 30.90 10.38 -3.28
N VAL A 668 31.76 10.17 -2.27
CA VAL A 668 32.32 8.86 -1.95
C VAL A 668 32.00 8.38 -0.54
N MET A 669 31.76 9.27 0.41
CA MET A 669 31.63 8.88 1.82
C MET A 669 30.37 8.08 2.11
N PHE A 670 29.26 8.37 1.41
CA PHE A 670 27.99 7.66 1.56
C PHE A 670 27.90 6.38 0.73
N LYS A 671 28.96 6.03 0.00
CA LYS A 671 28.98 4.83 -0.85
C LYS A 671 29.07 3.57 -0.01
N HIS A 672 28.12 2.68 -0.23
CA HIS A 672 28.09 1.34 0.33
C HIS A 672 28.25 0.32 -0.79
N GLU A 673 28.98 -0.75 -0.51
CA GLU A 673 29.12 -1.87 -1.43
C GLU A 673 28.05 -2.91 -1.13
N ILE A 674 27.21 -3.19 -2.13
CA ILE A 674 26.26 -4.29 -2.11
C ILE A 674 26.86 -5.46 -2.88
N VAL A 675 26.94 -6.62 -2.23
CA VAL A 675 27.35 -7.88 -2.86
C VAL A 675 26.15 -8.82 -2.89
N CYS A 676 25.79 -9.25 -4.10
CA CYS A 676 24.72 -10.20 -4.36
C CYS A 676 25.29 -11.42 -5.09
N HIS A 677 25.14 -12.59 -4.48
CA HIS A 677 25.64 -13.85 -5.05
C HIS A 677 24.66 -14.48 -6.06
N ASN A 678 23.43 -13.98 -6.13
CA ASN A 678 22.43 -14.48 -7.07
C ASN A 678 22.67 -13.90 -8.48
N PRO A 679 23.04 -14.73 -9.48
CA PRO A 679 23.36 -14.25 -10.84
C PRO A 679 22.15 -13.73 -11.63
N ASN A 680 20.94 -13.98 -11.15
CA ASN A 680 19.69 -13.53 -11.78
C ASN A 680 19.41 -12.04 -11.53
N MET A 681 20.00 -11.46 -10.48
CA MET A 681 19.88 -10.03 -10.17
C MET A 681 20.83 -9.22 -11.06
N LYS A 682 20.33 -8.11 -11.62
CA LYS A 682 21.05 -7.25 -12.58
C LYS A 682 21.32 -5.85 -12.08
N GLY A 683 20.60 -5.38 -11.07
CA GLY A 683 20.86 -4.08 -10.45
C GLY A 683 20.21 -3.92 -9.10
N VAL A 684 20.47 -2.75 -8.51
CA VAL A 684 19.94 -2.32 -7.23
C VAL A 684 19.31 -0.96 -7.40
N SER A 685 18.12 -0.75 -6.85
CA SER A 685 17.48 0.55 -6.71
C SER A 685 17.46 0.95 -5.24
N VAL A 686 17.98 2.14 -4.93
CA VAL A 686 17.97 2.72 -3.57
C VAL A 686 17.04 3.92 -3.54
N ILE A 687 16.27 4.01 -2.46
CA ILE A 687 15.19 4.98 -2.30
C ILE A 687 15.27 5.57 -0.90
N HIS A 688 15.27 6.90 -0.84
CA HIS A 688 15.25 7.67 0.39
C HIS A 688 13.85 8.27 0.56
N LYS A 689 13.22 8.07 1.72
CA LYS A 689 11.86 8.57 2.00
C LYS A 689 11.73 10.09 1.84
N GLU A 690 12.84 10.81 1.96
CA GLU A 690 12.94 12.27 1.82
C GLU A 690 12.89 12.74 0.37
N MET A 691 13.14 11.86 -0.61
CA MET A 691 13.26 12.19 -2.03
C MET A 691 12.20 11.46 -2.87
N ASN A 692 11.76 12.08 -3.96
CA ASN A 692 10.83 11.44 -4.90
C ASN A 692 11.53 10.53 -5.93
N GLU A 693 12.83 10.76 -6.17
CA GLU A 693 13.61 10.03 -7.16
C GLU A 693 14.25 8.78 -6.56
N GLU A 694 14.29 7.70 -7.35
CA GLU A 694 15.03 6.48 -7.03
C GLU A 694 16.33 6.44 -7.84
N VAL A 695 17.37 5.85 -7.27
CA VAL A 695 18.67 5.71 -7.94
C VAL A 695 18.92 4.25 -8.29
N TYR A 696 18.99 3.93 -9.58
CA TYR A 696 19.31 2.60 -10.08
C TYR A 696 20.81 2.45 -10.36
N THR A 697 21.41 1.39 -9.82
CA THR A 697 22.83 1.04 -10.02
C THR A 697 22.94 -0.40 -10.51
N PRO A 698 23.59 -0.68 -11.67
CA PRO A 698 23.75 -2.04 -12.16
C PRO A 698 24.74 -2.85 -11.31
N LEU A 699 24.48 -4.15 -11.16
CA LEU A 699 25.40 -5.12 -10.54
C LEU A 699 26.43 -5.56 -11.57
N ILE A 700 27.71 -5.27 -11.30
CA ILE A 700 28.85 -5.70 -12.11
C ILE A 700 29.59 -6.78 -11.32
N ASP A 701 29.72 -7.98 -11.90
CA ASP A 701 30.30 -9.16 -11.23
C ASP A 701 29.68 -9.46 -9.85
N GLY A 702 28.38 -9.19 -9.68
CA GLY A 702 27.66 -9.38 -8.42
C GLY A 702 27.85 -8.26 -7.39
N THR A 703 28.47 -7.13 -7.77
CA THR A 703 28.73 -5.99 -6.86
C THR A 703 28.16 -4.68 -7.40
N ALA A 704 27.65 -3.82 -6.52
CA ALA A 704 27.17 -2.47 -6.86
C ALA A 704 27.56 -1.46 -5.77
N MET A 705 27.90 -0.24 -6.19
CA MET A 705 28.25 0.87 -5.29
C MET A 705 27.09 1.85 -5.21
N VAL A 706 26.35 1.84 -4.12
CA VAL A 706 25.13 2.64 -3.93
C VAL A 706 25.33 3.74 -2.89
N ASP A 707 24.63 4.85 -3.04
CA ASP A 707 24.65 5.93 -2.05
C ASP A 707 23.58 5.67 -0.98
N ILE A 708 24.01 5.55 0.28
CA ILE A 708 23.11 5.45 1.43
C ILE A 708 23.53 6.49 2.45
N TYR A 709 22.73 7.56 2.52
CA TYR A 709 22.96 8.72 3.39
C TYR A 709 21.86 8.96 4.41
N THR A 710 20.79 8.16 4.44
CA THR A 710 19.81 8.14 5.54
C THR A 710 19.65 6.71 6.06
N GLU A 711 19.31 6.55 7.34
CA GLU A 711 19.18 5.25 8.01
C GLU A 711 17.98 4.45 7.49
N ASP A 712 16.89 5.14 7.14
CA ASP A 712 15.66 4.53 6.61
C ASP A 712 15.65 4.36 5.07
N ALA A 713 16.82 4.24 4.43
CA ALA A 713 16.90 3.99 2.99
C ALA A 713 16.44 2.56 2.65
N GLU A 714 15.50 2.45 1.71
CA GLU A 714 14.97 1.17 1.24
C GLU A 714 15.75 0.70 0.00
N ILE A 715 16.11 -0.59 -0.02
CA ILE A 715 16.94 -1.21 -1.06
C ILE A 715 16.13 -2.29 -1.78
N PHE A 716 16.10 -2.21 -3.11
CA PHE A 716 15.43 -3.17 -3.98
C PHE A 716 16.41 -3.77 -4.99
N LEU A 717 16.59 -5.08 -4.97
CA LEU A 717 17.28 -5.82 -6.03
C LEU A 717 16.35 -6.00 -7.23
N ILE A 718 16.88 -5.82 -8.44
CA ILE A 718 16.11 -5.88 -9.68
C ILE A 718 16.66 -7.01 -10.56
N ASP A 719 15.78 -7.90 -11.01
CA ASP A 719 16.11 -8.99 -11.93
C ASP A 719 16.17 -8.52 -13.40
N GLN A 720 16.48 -9.45 -14.30
CA GLN A 720 16.49 -9.19 -15.75
C GLN A 720 15.11 -8.85 -16.38
N TYR A 721 14.01 -9.02 -15.64
CA TYR A 721 12.65 -8.74 -16.09
C TYR A 721 12.06 -7.48 -15.46
N GLU A 722 12.88 -6.70 -14.74
CA GLU A 722 12.46 -5.50 -14.01
C GLU A 722 11.50 -5.81 -12.84
N ASN A 723 11.56 -7.02 -12.28
CA ASN A 723 10.89 -7.32 -11.00
C ASN A 723 11.78 -6.89 -9.83
N ARG A 724 11.16 -6.35 -8.78
CA ARG A 724 11.84 -5.84 -7.59
C ARG A 724 11.71 -6.80 -6.42
N PHE A 725 12.82 -7.00 -5.72
CA PHE A 725 12.95 -7.90 -4.57
C PHE A 725 13.59 -7.15 -3.41
N THR A 726 13.10 -7.35 -2.20
CA THR A 726 13.60 -6.68 -0.98
C THR A 726 13.76 -7.66 0.18
N ALA A 727 12.83 -8.60 0.35
CA ALA A 727 12.83 -9.57 1.43
C ALA A 727 13.40 -10.92 1.00
N THR A 728 13.23 -11.31 -0.26
CA THR A 728 13.54 -12.66 -0.75
C THR A 728 14.88 -12.79 -1.48
N ALA A 729 15.58 -11.68 -1.70
CA ALA A 729 16.87 -11.64 -2.38
C ALA A 729 17.97 -11.24 -1.38
N GLU A 730 18.81 -12.21 -1.02
CA GLU A 730 19.89 -11.99 -0.05
C GLU A 730 21.02 -11.16 -0.66
N TYR A 731 21.49 -10.17 0.11
CA TYR A 731 22.68 -9.39 -0.20
C TYR A 731 23.43 -9.04 1.08
N THR A 732 24.73 -8.76 0.95
CA THR A 732 25.53 -8.17 2.03
C THR A 732 25.76 -6.71 1.74
N LEU A 733 25.54 -5.85 2.74
CA LEU A 733 25.78 -4.41 2.67
C LEU A 733 27.05 -4.07 3.47
N ASN A 734 28.10 -3.65 2.78
CA ASN A 734 29.36 -3.24 3.39
C ASN A 734 29.47 -1.72 3.37
N LYS A 735 29.50 -1.10 4.55
CA LYS A 735 29.81 0.32 4.71
C LYS A 735 31.29 0.55 4.45
N LEU A 736 31.62 1.37 3.45
CA LEU A 736 33.00 1.54 3.01
C LEU A 736 33.78 2.54 3.86
N MET A 737 33.13 3.63 4.32
CA MET A 737 33.76 4.68 5.12
C MET A 737 32.94 5.01 6.36
N HIS A 738 33.64 5.38 7.44
CA HIS A 738 33.04 5.92 8.67
C HIS A 738 32.82 7.44 8.57
N TRP A 739 31.80 7.86 7.82
CA TRP A 739 31.48 9.29 7.61
C TRP A 739 31.09 10.05 8.90
N GLU A 740 30.82 9.36 10.01
CA GLU A 740 30.35 9.94 11.28
C GLU A 740 31.29 11.03 11.78
N TYR A 741 32.58 10.83 11.54
CA TYR A 741 33.65 11.69 12.01
C TYR A 741 33.86 12.94 11.15
N TYR A 742 33.32 12.96 9.93
CA TYR A 742 33.63 14.00 8.93
C TYR A 742 32.44 14.89 8.60
N ILE A 743 31.22 14.40 8.75
CA ILE A 743 30.02 15.08 8.26
C ILE A 743 29.79 16.45 8.92
N ASP A 744 30.02 16.55 10.23
CA ASP A 744 29.87 17.80 10.97
C ASP A 744 30.90 18.83 10.51
N THR A 745 32.15 18.41 10.33
CA THR A 745 33.23 19.26 9.84
C THR A 745 32.98 19.72 8.40
N CYS A 746 32.48 18.85 7.52
CA CYS A 746 32.09 19.24 6.16
C CYS A 746 31.00 20.32 6.15
N TYR A 747 29.99 20.20 7.03
CA TYR A 747 28.94 21.20 7.15
C TYR A 747 29.47 22.53 7.72
N GLU A 748 30.31 22.49 8.75
CA GLU A 748 30.96 23.68 9.32
C GLU A 748 31.85 24.43 8.30
N MET A 749 32.45 23.68 7.37
CA MET A 749 33.21 24.23 6.23
C MET A 749 32.33 24.76 5.08
N LYS A 750 31.00 24.78 5.26
CA LYS A 750 30.00 25.24 4.28
C LYS A 750 30.00 24.47 2.97
N VAL A 751 30.22 23.15 3.03
CA VAL A 751 30.02 22.26 1.88
C VAL A 751 28.52 22.12 1.63
N ASP A 752 28.04 22.70 0.53
CA ASP A 752 26.65 22.63 0.11
C ASP A 752 26.42 21.36 -0.75
N HIS A 753 25.97 20.29 -0.10
CA HIS A 753 25.65 19.02 -0.79
C HIS A 753 24.38 18.38 -0.22
N PRO A 754 23.38 18.01 -1.05
CA PRO A 754 22.09 17.48 -0.58
C PRO A 754 22.21 16.28 0.35
N MET A 755 23.11 15.32 0.05
CA MET A 755 23.29 14.12 0.87
C MET A 755 23.76 14.42 2.31
N ILE A 756 24.60 15.46 2.51
CA ILE A 756 25.01 15.89 3.86
C ILE A 756 23.81 16.44 4.62
N LEU A 757 23.08 17.34 3.97
CA LEU A 757 21.93 18.01 4.58
C LEU A 757 20.85 17.01 4.98
N LEU A 758 20.56 16.02 4.14
CA LEU A 758 19.58 14.97 4.43
C LEU A 758 20.01 14.08 5.61
N ASN A 759 21.27 13.65 5.67
CA ASN A 759 21.77 12.88 6.83
C ASN A 759 21.70 13.67 8.14
N LEU A 760 22.11 14.95 8.11
CA LEU A 760 22.06 15.80 9.29
C LEU A 760 20.61 16.09 9.71
N SER A 761 19.70 16.28 8.75
CA SER A 761 18.27 16.44 9.00
C SER A 761 17.67 15.29 9.78
N GLU A 762 17.98 14.06 9.37
CA GLU A 762 17.44 12.86 9.97
C GLU A 762 17.83 12.80 11.45
N LYS A 763 19.09 13.15 11.77
CA LYS A 763 19.56 13.27 13.16
C LYS A 763 18.85 14.39 13.92
N VAL A 764 18.72 15.58 13.33
CA VAL A 764 18.02 16.71 13.95
C VAL A 764 16.56 16.35 14.28
N GLN A 765 15.88 15.66 13.36
CA GLN A 765 14.48 15.29 13.52
C GLN A 765 14.30 14.14 14.52
N THR A 766 15.21 13.16 14.54
CA THR A 766 15.18 12.02 15.48
C THR A 766 15.42 12.47 16.92
N TYR A 767 16.33 13.41 17.14
CA TYR A 767 16.65 13.92 18.49
C TYR A 767 15.85 15.17 18.89
N LEU A 768 14.90 15.64 18.06
CA LEU A 768 14.06 16.83 18.29
C LEU A 768 14.88 18.05 18.76
N LYS A 769 15.97 18.36 18.06
CA LYS A 769 16.83 19.50 18.39
C LYS A 769 16.30 20.81 17.79
N TYR A 770 16.36 21.89 18.58
CA TYR A 770 15.89 23.23 18.23
C TYR A 770 16.95 24.31 18.50
N ASP A 771 18.23 23.98 18.34
CA ASP A 771 19.33 24.96 18.38
C ASP A 771 19.50 25.67 17.01
N ASP A 772 20.21 26.81 17.01
CA ASP A 772 20.44 27.62 15.80
C ASP A 772 20.97 26.79 14.61
N ARG A 773 21.83 25.80 14.91
CA ARG A 773 22.37 24.87 13.92
C ARG A 773 21.28 23.99 13.30
N SER A 774 20.39 23.43 14.10
CA SER A 774 19.27 22.61 13.62
C SER A 774 18.30 23.42 12.75
N ILE A 775 18.07 24.69 13.09
CA ILE A 775 17.22 25.58 12.29
C ILE A 775 17.86 25.95 10.96
N ALA A 776 19.18 26.21 10.94
CA ALA A 776 19.92 26.42 9.69
C ALA A 776 19.79 25.21 8.75
N ILE A 777 20.02 24.00 9.27
CA ILE A 777 19.88 22.75 8.51
C ILE A 777 18.46 22.61 7.91
N ARG A 778 17.41 22.87 8.70
CA ARG A 778 16.02 22.83 8.23
C ARG A 778 15.73 23.82 7.11
N LYS A 779 16.32 25.04 7.16
CA LYS A 779 16.21 26.02 6.07
C LYS A 779 16.87 25.52 4.79
N ASP A 780 18.10 25.01 4.92
CA ASP A 780 18.91 24.56 3.79
C ASP A 780 18.20 23.40 3.05
N ILE A 781 17.56 22.49 3.79
CA ILE A 781 16.82 21.36 3.20
C ILE A 781 15.64 21.78 2.34
N LEU A 782 14.91 22.82 2.75
CA LEU A 782 13.76 23.31 1.97
C LEU A 782 14.17 23.91 0.62
N SER A 783 15.48 24.12 0.39
CA SER A 783 16.03 24.55 -0.90
C SER A 783 16.41 23.39 -1.83
N ILE A 784 16.42 22.14 -1.33
CA ILE A 784 16.75 20.95 -2.11
C ILE A 784 15.63 20.66 -3.13
N GLN A 785 16.01 20.50 -4.39
CA GLN A 785 15.09 20.11 -5.46
C GLN A 785 14.78 18.61 -5.40
N GLY A 786 13.53 18.21 -5.62
CA GLY A 786 13.12 16.79 -5.65
C GLY A 786 12.70 16.21 -4.29
N LEU A 787 12.61 17.04 -3.24
CA LEU A 787 12.14 16.64 -1.91
C LEU A 787 10.69 16.12 -1.96
N ASN A 788 10.42 15.08 -1.18
CA ASN A 788 9.08 14.53 -1.00
C ASN A 788 8.16 15.56 -0.32
N GLU A 789 6.92 15.70 -0.79
CA GLU A 789 5.96 16.71 -0.29
C GLU A 789 5.62 16.51 1.19
N VAL A 790 5.50 15.26 1.65
CA VAL A 790 5.22 14.94 3.06
C VAL A 790 6.40 15.39 3.93
N TYR A 791 7.62 15.11 3.47
CA TYR A 791 8.83 15.50 4.18
C TYR A 791 9.04 17.03 4.18
N TYR A 792 8.71 17.69 3.06
CA TYR A 792 8.69 19.15 2.93
C TYR A 792 7.73 19.78 3.92
N ASN A 793 6.47 19.35 3.92
CA ASN A 793 5.42 19.91 4.77
C ASN A 793 5.74 19.70 6.25
N LYS A 794 6.27 18.54 6.63
CA LYS A 794 6.71 18.27 8.01
C LYS A 794 7.85 19.20 8.44
N THR A 795 8.87 19.35 7.60
CA THR A 795 10.02 20.23 7.90
C THR A 795 9.61 21.69 7.95
N ASN A 796 8.71 22.13 7.07
CA ASN A 796 8.15 23.47 7.06
C ASN A 796 7.30 23.74 8.32
N LEU A 797 6.49 22.76 8.74
CA LEU A 797 5.69 22.84 9.98
C LEU A 797 6.58 22.95 11.23
N ASP A 798 7.68 22.20 11.30
CA ASP A 798 8.66 22.32 12.40
C ASP A 798 9.27 23.74 12.48
N LEU A 799 9.55 24.37 11.33
CA LEU A 799 10.02 25.76 11.28
C LEU A 799 8.94 26.76 11.69
N ILE A 800 7.69 26.57 11.25
CA ILE A 800 6.55 27.40 11.66
C ILE A 800 6.39 27.37 13.19
N HIS A 801 6.46 26.20 13.80
CA HIS A 801 6.41 26.07 15.26
C HIS A 801 7.57 26.81 15.94
N TYR A 802 8.79 26.64 15.45
CA TYR A 802 9.96 27.33 16.01
C TYR A 802 9.84 28.86 15.93
N TYR A 803 9.47 29.42 14.77
CA TYR A 803 9.35 30.87 14.62
C TYR A 803 8.19 31.46 15.41
N TYR A 804 7.13 30.68 15.62
CA TYR A 804 6.06 31.04 16.52
C TYR A 804 6.54 31.14 17.97
N GLU A 805 7.25 30.13 18.48
CA GLU A 805 7.76 30.09 19.85
C GLU A 805 8.83 31.17 20.13
N ASN A 806 9.62 31.55 19.12
CA ASN A 806 10.65 32.58 19.22
C ASN A 806 10.20 33.98 18.82
N PHE A 807 8.91 34.19 18.53
CA PHE A 807 8.31 35.49 18.19
C PHE A 807 8.87 36.17 16.91
N GLU A 808 9.34 35.39 15.93
CA GLU A 808 9.88 35.91 14.65
C GLU A 808 8.79 36.02 13.56
N GLY A 809 8.01 37.10 13.61
CA GLY A 809 6.79 37.26 12.83
C GLY A 809 6.93 37.24 11.30
N GLU A 810 7.91 37.96 10.72
CA GLU A 810 8.08 38.05 9.26
C GLU A 810 8.49 36.70 8.65
N LEU A 811 9.39 35.99 9.30
CA LEU A 811 9.83 34.66 8.86
C LEU A 811 8.69 33.66 8.98
N LEU A 812 7.94 33.68 10.09
CA LEU A 812 6.76 32.85 10.28
C LEU A 812 5.75 33.01 9.12
N GLU A 813 5.43 34.24 8.74
CA GLU A 813 4.51 34.52 7.62
C GLU A 813 5.01 33.96 6.28
N SER A 814 6.31 34.07 6.03
CA SER A 814 6.92 33.54 4.80
C SER A 814 6.76 32.02 4.67
N TYR A 815 6.90 31.27 5.77
CA TYR A 815 6.75 29.81 5.79
C TYR A 815 5.28 29.37 5.80
N LEU A 816 4.42 30.08 6.55
CA LEU A 816 2.96 29.93 6.50
C LEU A 816 2.42 30.12 5.08
N SER A 817 3.05 30.99 4.28
CA SER A 817 2.58 31.24 2.92
C SER A 817 2.79 30.06 1.96
N LYS A 818 3.76 29.18 2.26
CA LYS A 818 4.22 28.06 1.41
C LYS A 818 3.66 26.69 1.82
N ILE A 819 3.00 26.59 2.97
CA ILE A 819 2.53 25.29 3.48
C ILE A 819 1.26 24.82 2.75
N ASN A 820 1.20 23.53 2.41
CA ASN A 820 0.03 22.88 1.85
C ASN A 820 -0.76 22.14 2.94
N LEU A 821 -2.04 22.48 3.12
CA LEU A 821 -2.90 21.91 4.17
C LEU A 821 -3.42 20.49 3.86
N HIS A 822 -3.49 20.10 2.58
CA HIS A 822 -4.03 18.79 2.19
C HIS A 822 -3.15 17.63 2.66
N GLY A 823 -1.83 17.84 2.76
CA GLY A 823 -0.85 16.84 3.20
C GLY A 823 -0.64 16.77 4.72
N LEU A 824 -1.40 17.54 5.51
CA LEU A 824 -1.27 17.60 6.96
C LEU A 824 -2.34 16.77 7.68
N SER A 825 -1.99 16.28 8.88
CA SER A 825 -2.96 15.69 9.81
C SER A 825 -3.98 16.74 10.27
N LYS A 826 -5.18 16.31 10.72
CA LYS A 826 -6.20 17.24 11.27
C LYS A 826 -5.63 18.13 12.37
N VAL A 827 -4.87 17.53 13.31
CA VAL A 827 -4.25 18.26 14.43
C VAL A 827 -3.26 19.32 13.96
N ASP A 828 -2.43 18.98 12.97
CA ASP A 828 -1.44 19.90 12.43
C ASP A 828 -2.09 21.00 11.60
N ARG A 829 -3.13 20.65 10.83
CA ARG A 829 -3.94 21.60 10.07
C ARG A 829 -4.62 22.61 10.99
N ASP A 830 -5.26 22.17 12.06
CA ASP A 830 -5.92 23.04 13.04
C ASP A 830 -4.91 24.05 13.63
N LYS A 831 -3.71 23.59 13.98
CA LYS A 831 -2.62 24.46 14.46
C LYS A 831 -2.18 25.49 13.42
N VAL A 832 -2.02 25.09 12.16
CA VAL A 832 -1.65 26.01 11.07
C VAL A 832 -2.74 27.05 10.84
N ILE A 833 -4.03 26.66 10.89
CA ILE A 833 -5.16 27.59 10.81
C ILE A 833 -5.14 28.57 11.99
N GLU A 834 -4.84 28.10 13.21
CA GLU A 834 -4.65 28.99 14.35
C GLU A 834 -3.52 30.01 14.11
N PHE A 835 -2.41 29.59 13.50
CA PHE A 835 -1.32 30.50 13.15
C PHE A 835 -1.73 31.54 12.09
N PHE A 836 -2.51 31.15 11.07
CA PHE A 836 -3.10 32.11 10.12
C PHE A 836 -3.92 33.18 10.86
N ILE A 837 -4.77 32.78 11.80
CA ILE A 837 -5.59 33.71 12.59
C ILE A 837 -4.73 34.60 13.50
N ILE A 838 -3.67 34.05 14.11
CA ILE A 838 -2.77 34.82 14.98
C ILE A 838 -2.04 35.92 14.21
N ARG A 839 -1.59 35.61 12.99
CA ARG A 839 -0.87 36.53 12.09
C ARG A 839 -1.76 37.36 11.17
N ASP A 840 -3.06 37.41 11.44
CA ASP A 840 -4.03 38.22 10.68
C ASP A 840 -4.13 37.83 9.18
N LEU A 841 -3.72 36.61 8.82
CA LEU A 841 -3.87 36.03 7.48
C LEU A 841 -5.29 35.45 7.32
N TYR A 842 -6.30 36.30 7.48
CA TYR A 842 -7.70 35.89 7.61
C TYR A 842 -8.28 35.25 6.35
N ASP A 843 -7.86 35.69 5.15
CA ASP A 843 -8.34 35.10 3.89
C ASP A 843 -7.97 33.60 3.80
N LYS A 844 -6.70 33.27 4.10
CA LYS A 844 -6.23 31.88 4.12
C LYS A 844 -6.89 31.05 5.21
N ALA A 845 -7.14 31.66 6.37
CA ALA A 845 -7.89 31.00 7.43
C ALA A 845 -9.34 30.71 6.99
N LEU A 846 -10.00 31.63 6.30
CA LEU A 846 -11.37 31.46 5.81
C LEU A 846 -11.44 30.37 4.73
N ASP A 847 -10.52 30.37 3.77
CA ASP A 847 -10.43 29.32 2.75
C ASP A 847 -10.24 27.93 3.41
N ALA A 848 -9.32 27.83 4.37
CA ALA A 848 -9.09 26.58 5.09
C ALA A 848 -10.30 26.12 5.92
N LEU A 849 -10.99 27.04 6.61
CA LEU A 849 -12.14 26.69 7.45
C LEU A 849 -13.39 26.33 6.64
N THR A 850 -13.56 26.94 5.47
CA THR A 850 -14.68 26.60 4.57
C THR A 850 -14.51 25.21 3.97
N GLU A 851 -13.28 24.77 3.75
CA GLU A 851 -12.96 23.44 3.25
C GLU A 851 -12.94 22.36 4.34
N PHE A 852 -12.27 22.62 5.46
CA PHE A 852 -11.98 21.60 6.49
C PHE A 852 -12.86 21.71 7.74
N GLY A 853 -13.68 22.76 7.86
CA GLY A 853 -14.49 23.04 9.04
C GLY A 853 -13.71 23.78 10.14
N PHE A 854 -14.43 24.22 11.17
CA PHE A 854 -13.89 24.92 12.35
C PHE A 854 -13.88 24.07 13.63
N GLU A 855 -14.22 22.79 13.51
CA GLU A 855 -14.27 21.83 14.63
C GLU A 855 -12.84 21.40 15.03
N GLY A 856 -12.40 21.82 16.22
CA GLY A 856 -11.05 21.52 16.74
C GLY A 856 -10.20 22.77 17.05
N ILE A 857 -10.57 23.91 16.48
CA ILE A 857 -9.84 25.17 16.65
C ILE A 857 -10.25 25.87 17.95
N ALA A 858 -9.28 26.45 18.65
CA ALA A 858 -9.55 27.14 19.90
C ALA A 858 -10.55 28.31 19.70
N ILE A 859 -11.63 28.30 20.49
CA ILE A 859 -12.71 29.31 20.45
C ILE A 859 -12.18 30.75 20.50
N LYS A 860 -11.10 31.00 21.26
CA LYS A 860 -10.44 32.32 21.33
C LYS A 860 -9.95 32.82 19.96
N ARG A 861 -9.46 31.92 19.11
CA ARG A 861 -9.01 32.23 17.75
C ARG A 861 -10.19 32.47 16.83
N LEU A 862 -11.22 31.61 16.90
CA LEU A 862 -12.45 31.79 16.14
C LEU A 862 -13.15 33.13 16.44
N ILE A 863 -13.16 33.60 17.70
CA ILE A 863 -13.66 34.93 18.06
C ILE A 863 -12.89 36.03 17.34
N LYS A 864 -11.54 35.96 17.34
CA LYS A 864 -10.69 36.96 16.69
C LYS A 864 -10.99 37.05 15.19
N LEU A 865 -11.02 35.90 14.51
CA LEU A 865 -11.37 35.80 13.09
C LEU A 865 -12.78 36.33 12.81
N CYS A 866 -13.79 35.81 13.52
CA CYS A 866 -15.20 36.18 13.31
C CYS A 866 -15.43 37.67 13.56
N SER A 867 -14.82 38.25 14.60
CA SER A 867 -14.94 39.69 14.88
C SER A 867 -14.33 40.53 13.77
N ASN A 868 -13.14 40.17 13.27
CA ASN A 868 -12.50 40.89 12.18
C ASN A 868 -13.30 40.79 10.87
N LEU A 869 -13.81 39.59 10.55
CA LEU A 869 -14.67 39.38 9.38
C LEU A 869 -15.96 40.20 9.45
N LEU A 870 -16.51 40.43 10.65
CA LEU A 870 -17.70 41.26 10.85
C LEU A 870 -17.38 42.77 10.83
N GLU A 871 -16.24 43.20 11.34
CA GLU A 871 -15.79 44.61 11.33
C GLU A 871 -15.46 45.10 9.91
N ASN A 872 -14.82 44.25 9.10
CA ASN A 872 -14.43 44.59 7.72
C ASN A 872 -15.58 44.45 6.71
N ARG A 873 -16.77 44.05 7.17
CA ARG A 873 -17.93 43.83 6.31
C ARG A 873 -18.79 45.07 6.19
N ASN A 874 -19.23 45.39 4.98
CA ASN A 874 -20.21 46.45 4.80
C ASN A 874 -21.59 46.00 5.30
N GLU A 875 -22.35 46.86 5.98
CA GLU A 875 -23.69 46.53 6.49
C GLU A 875 -24.71 46.17 5.39
N GLU A 876 -24.40 46.53 4.14
CA GLU A 876 -25.18 46.21 2.92
C GLU A 876 -24.89 44.83 2.34
N GLU A 877 -23.83 44.14 2.79
CA GLU A 877 -23.51 42.80 2.28
C GLU A 877 -24.57 41.77 2.68
N PRO A 878 -24.94 40.87 1.76
CA PRO A 878 -25.91 39.82 2.04
C PRO A 878 -25.41 38.88 3.14
N LYS A 879 -26.35 38.19 3.80
CA LYS A 879 -26.08 37.12 4.77
C LYS A 879 -25.03 36.15 4.21
N ASN A 880 -24.01 35.82 5.01
CA ASN A 880 -23.05 34.76 4.70
C ASN A 880 -23.32 33.60 5.66
N ASP A 881 -23.73 32.46 5.10
CA ASP A 881 -24.14 31.30 5.89
C ASP A 881 -22.99 30.72 6.73
N PHE A 882 -21.77 30.72 6.20
CA PHE A 882 -20.57 30.28 6.92
C PHE A 882 -20.24 31.18 8.12
N ILE A 883 -20.31 32.50 7.96
CA ILE A 883 -20.10 33.44 9.08
C ILE A 883 -21.20 33.25 10.13
N LEU A 884 -22.44 32.97 9.71
CA LEU A 884 -23.54 32.74 10.62
C LEU A 884 -23.35 31.47 11.45
N SER A 885 -22.95 30.35 10.82
CA SER A 885 -22.67 29.10 11.54
C SER A 885 -21.46 29.22 12.46
N LEU A 886 -20.40 29.90 12.03
CA LEU A 886 -19.25 30.22 12.88
C LEU A 886 -19.63 31.08 14.09
N ALA A 887 -20.39 32.17 13.87
CA ALA A 887 -20.88 33.05 14.93
C ALA A 887 -21.74 32.31 15.95
N TYR A 888 -22.61 31.42 15.47
CA TYR A 888 -23.48 30.62 16.32
C TYR A 888 -22.72 29.56 17.13
N HIS A 889 -21.73 28.91 16.53
CA HIS A 889 -20.84 27.98 17.24
C HIS A 889 -20.08 28.68 18.39
N ILE A 890 -19.57 29.89 18.14
CA ILE A 890 -18.93 30.72 19.18
C ILE A 890 -19.94 31.09 20.28
N PHE A 891 -21.19 31.39 19.90
CA PHE A 891 -22.26 31.72 20.84
C PHE A 891 -22.59 30.55 21.79
N LYS A 892 -22.79 29.34 21.25
CA LYS A 892 -23.05 28.13 22.05
C LYS A 892 -21.92 27.80 23.02
N ALA A 893 -20.67 28.16 22.68
CA ALA A 893 -19.54 28.00 23.58
C ALA A 893 -19.45 29.06 24.71
N GLY A 894 -20.35 30.05 24.74
CA GLY A 894 -20.47 31.04 25.81
C GLY A 894 -19.44 32.18 25.80
N LYS A 895 -18.66 32.35 24.72
CA LYS A 895 -17.54 33.32 24.64
C LYS A 895 -17.71 34.35 23.51
N TYR A 896 -18.90 34.89 23.34
CA TYR A 896 -19.24 35.84 22.27
C TYR A 896 -18.95 37.31 22.66
N ASN A 897 -18.89 38.20 21.65
CA ASN A 897 -18.81 39.65 21.83
C ASN A 897 -20.01 40.37 21.19
N GLU A 898 -20.07 41.69 21.35
CA GLU A 898 -21.20 42.52 20.86
C GLU A 898 -21.39 42.42 19.34
N GLY A 899 -20.31 42.41 18.55
CA GLY A 899 -20.39 42.30 17.08
C GLY A 899 -21.02 40.98 16.63
N ILE A 900 -20.59 39.85 17.23
CA ILE A 900 -21.14 38.52 16.96
C ILE A 900 -22.63 38.46 17.33
N LEU A 901 -23.00 38.97 18.51
CA LEU A 901 -24.39 39.03 18.94
C LEU A 901 -25.24 39.89 18.00
N LYS A 902 -24.75 41.05 17.55
CA LYS A 902 -25.46 41.94 16.61
C LYS A 902 -25.77 41.21 15.31
N TYR A 903 -24.80 40.45 14.80
CA TYR A 903 -24.96 39.65 13.59
C TYR A 903 -26.01 38.54 13.76
N LEU A 904 -25.94 37.80 14.86
CA LEU A 904 -26.91 36.74 15.19
C LEU A 904 -28.32 37.30 15.37
N VAL A 905 -28.48 38.42 16.11
CA VAL A 905 -29.77 39.09 16.31
C VAL A 905 -30.42 39.52 14.99
N LYS A 906 -29.61 39.84 13.97
CA LYS A 906 -30.09 40.24 12.64
C LYS A 906 -30.43 39.04 11.74
N TYR A 907 -29.62 37.99 11.73
CA TYR A 907 -29.69 36.94 10.69
C TYR A 907 -29.98 35.52 11.19
N PHE A 908 -29.78 35.20 12.47
CA PHE A 908 -29.90 33.83 12.98
C PHE A 908 -31.36 33.36 13.05
N PHE A 909 -31.65 32.18 12.52
CA PHE A 909 -32.90 31.45 12.69
C PHE A 909 -32.55 30.04 13.18
N GLY A 910 -33.27 29.57 14.19
CA GLY A 910 -33.09 28.25 14.78
C GLY A 910 -34.32 27.88 15.59
N THR A 911 -34.14 27.06 16.61
CA THR A 911 -35.24 26.65 17.49
C THR A 911 -35.77 27.81 18.32
N THR A 912 -36.99 27.67 18.82
CA THR A 912 -37.57 28.65 19.75
C THR A 912 -36.69 28.78 21.00
N GLY A 913 -36.11 27.67 21.48
CA GLY A 913 -35.18 27.66 22.60
C GLY A 913 -33.89 28.42 22.32
N GLU A 914 -33.23 28.14 21.20
CA GLU A 914 -31.96 28.80 20.83
C GLU A 914 -32.12 30.29 20.56
N MET A 915 -33.20 30.70 19.89
CA MET A 915 -33.50 32.11 19.69
C MET A 915 -33.84 32.82 21.01
N TYR A 916 -34.44 32.10 21.97
CA TYR A 916 -34.66 32.63 23.31
C TYR A 916 -33.35 32.78 24.11
N GLU A 917 -32.45 31.81 24.05
CA GLU A 917 -31.09 31.92 24.62
C GLU A 917 -30.34 33.13 24.04
N LEU A 918 -30.39 33.30 22.71
CA LEU A 918 -29.81 34.45 22.02
C LEU A 918 -30.45 35.76 22.47
N TRP A 919 -31.77 35.80 22.65
CA TRP A 919 -32.46 36.97 23.17
C TRP A 919 -32.03 37.31 24.59
N GLN A 920 -31.91 36.32 25.49
CA GLN A 920 -31.43 36.55 26.86
C GLN A 920 -30.02 37.17 26.87
N ALA A 921 -29.13 36.64 26.04
CA ALA A 921 -27.77 37.17 25.89
C ALA A 921 -27.77 38.60 25.34
N ALA A 922 -28.50 38.85 24.26
CA ALA A 922 -28.59 40.18 23.64
C ALA A 922 -29.24 41.23 24.57
N VAL A 923 -30.22 40.82 25.39
CA VAL A 923 -30.81 41.67 26.43
C VAL A 923 -29.80 42.03 27.50
N GLY A 924 -28.98 41.07 27.94
CA GLY A 924 -27.90 41.30 28.92
C GLY A 924 -26.82 42.28 28.41
N PHE A 925 -26.62 42.34 27.09
CA PHE A 925 -25.75 43.31 26.41
C PHE A 925 -26.45 44.64 26.05
N GLU A 926 -27.68 44.86 26.53
CA GLU A 926 -28.48 46.07 26.26
C GLU A 926 -28.77 46.35 24.77
N MET A 927 -28.75 45.31 23.92
CA MET A 927 -28.88 45.44 22.48
C MET A 927 -30.32 45.69 22.00
N GLU A 928 -30.44 46.26 20.79
CA GLU A 928 -31.72 46.35 20.08
C GLU A 928 -32.14 44.97 19.54
N THR A 929 -33.25 44.46 20.06
CA THR A 929 -33.69 43.07 19.90
C THR A 929 -35.06 42.95 19.23
N ALA A 930 -35.66 44.06 18.78
CA ALA A 930 -37.05 44.09 18.28
C ALA A 930 -37.30 43.11 17.12
N ALA A 931 -36.36 42.97 16.19
CA ALA A 931 -36.46 42.02 15.08
C ALA A 931 -36.35 40.56 15.54
N LEU A 932 -35.50 40.26 16.54
CA LEU A 932 -35.40 38.92 17.13
C LEU A 932 -36.66 38.58 17.93
N GLU A 933 -37.19 39.54 18.69
CA GLU A 933 -38.45 39.41 19.43
C GLU A 933 -39.63 39.12 18.49
N GLU A 934 -39.74 39.85 17.37
CA GLU A 934 -40.77 39.61 16.35
C GLU A 934 -40.69 38.19 15.79
N ARG A 935 -39.48 37.74 15.44
CA ARG A 935 -39.24 36.39 14.91
C ARG A 935 -39.55 35.31 15.93
N LEU A 936 -39.09 35.48 17.17
CA LEU A 936 -39.33 34.55 18.26
C LEU A 936 -40.83 34.41 18.56
N LEU A 937 -41.55 35.53 18.73
CA LEU A 937 -42.99 35.52 18.97
C LEU A 937 -43.78 34.92 17.79
N GLY A 938 -43.37 35.24 16.55
CA GLY A 938 -43.97 34.67 15.35
C GLY A 938 -43.78 33.15 15.26
N GLN A 939 -42.59 32.65 15.61
CA GLN A 939 -42.30 31.22 15.65
C GLN A 939 -43.04 30.51 16.78
N MET A 940 -43.12 31.11 17.98
CA MET A 940 -43.89 30.56 19.10
C MET A 940 -45.37 30.37 18.75
N LEU A 941 -45.99 31.32 18.04
CA LEU A 941 -47.38 31.20 17.60
C LEU A 941 -47.55 30.21 16.45
N PHE A 942 -46.51 30.06 15.63
CA PHE A 942 -46.52 29.12 14.53
C PHE A 942 -46.42 27.67 15.02
N ALA A 943 -45.41 27.38 15.84
CA ALA A 943 -45.19 26.05 16.42
C ALA A 943 -46.03 25.77 17.66
N GLU A 944 -46.78 26.76 18.17
CA GLU A 944 -47.49 26.68 19.45
C GLU A 944 -46.59 26.28 20.64
N SER A 945 -45.30 26.60 20.53
CA SER A 945 -44.29 26.30 21.54
C SER A 945 -44.39 27.29 22.71
N TYR A 946 -44.07 26.82 23.92
CA TYR A 946 -44.09 27.65 25.13
C TYR A 946 -42.70 27.69 25.77
N ILE A 947 -42.20 28.90 25.98
CA ILE A 947 -40.99 29.18 26.74
C ILE A 947 -41.35 29.85 28.07
N THR A 948 -40.52 29.60 29.09
CA THR A 948 -40.76 30.01 30.49
C THR A 948 -41.05 31.50 30.67
N ASN A 949 -40.37 32.38 29.92
CA ASN A 949 -40.57 33.84 29.98
C ASN A 949 -41.10 34.42 28.66
N SER A 950 -42.09 33.75 28.07
CA SER A 950 -42.80 34.22 26.88
C SER A 950 -43.36 35.64 27.04
N LEU A 951 -43.87 35.99 28.23
CA LEU A 951 -44.40 37.31 28.52
C LEU A 951 -43.31 38.40 28.52
N GLY A 952 -42.13 38.13 29.06
CA GLY A 952 -41.03 39.09 29.10
C GLY A 952 -40.59 39.52 27.70
N VAL A 953 -40.49 38.56 26.77
CA VAL A 953 -40.23 38.82 25.35
C VAL A 953 -41.35 39.68 24.76
N PHE A 954 -42.61 39.32 25.00
CA PHE A 954 -43.76 40.06 24.48
C PHE A 954 -43.84 41.50 25.02
N ILE A 955 -43.63 41.73 26.31
CA ILE A 955 -43.70 43.08 26.91
C ILE A 955 -42.61 43.98 26.32
N ARG A 956 -41.40 43.46 26.09
CA ARG A 956 -40.30 44.23 25.49
C ARG A 956 -40.61 44.56 24.03
N TYR A 957 -41.14 43.60 23.28
CA TYR A 957 -41.62 43.81 21.92
C TYR A 957 -42.77 44.83 21.88
N TYR A 958 -43.79 44.70 22.73
CA TYR A 958 -44.97 45.56 22.75
C TYR A 958 -44.63 47.06 22.93
N LYS A 959 -43.54 47.36 23.65
CA LYS A 959 -43.07 48.75 23.83
C LYS A 959 -42.42 49.37 22.59
N ARG A 960 -41.90 48.56 21.66
CA ARG A 960 -41.01 49.00 20.56
C ARG A 960 -41.45 48.55 19.16
N GLY A 961 -42.13 47.41 19.08
CA GLY A 961 -42.53 46.73 17.86
C GLY A 961 -43.73 47.38 17.17
N SER A 962 -43.79 47.23 15.84
CA SER A 962 -44.80 47.86 14.98
C SER A 962 -45.82 46.87 14.40
N ASN A 963 -45.60 45.56 14.52
CA ASN A 963 -46.48 44.55 13.92
C ASN A 963 -47.74 44.30 14.78
N ARG A 964 -48.78 45.09 14.53
CA ARG A 964 -50.08 44.99 15.22
C ARG A 964 -50.75 43.63 15.07
N LYS A 965 -50.60 42.96 13.92
CA LYS A 965 -51.17 41.62 13.70
C LYS A 965 -50.55 40.60 14.64
N LEU A 966 -49.23 40.66 14.85
CA LEU A 966 -48.53 39.75 15.77
C LEU A 966 -48.95 39.98 17.22
N ILE A 967 -49.06 41.25 17.64
CA ILE A 967 -49.55 41.62 18.97
C ILE A 967 -50.95 41.04 19.19
N LYS A 968 -51.86 41.27 18.22
CA LYS A 968 -53.23 40.76 18.28
C LYS A 968 -53.26 39.24 18.34
N ALA A 969 -52.49 38.54 17.49
CA ALA A 969 -52.41 37.09 17.47
C ALA A 969 -51.92 36.52 18.81
N PHE A 970 -50.90 37.12 19.41
CA PHE A 970 -50.37 36.70 20.70
C PHE A 970 -51.41 36.86 21.83
N LEU A 971 -52.10 37.99 21.87
CA LEU A 971 -53.18 38.22 22.84
C LEU A 971 -54.35 37.25 22.63
N SER A 972 -54.83 37.11 21.40
CA SER A 972 -55.90 36.18 21.02
C SER A 972 -55.59 34.74 21.42
N TYR A 973 -54.37 34.26 21.13
CA TYR A 973 -53.95 32.89 21.42
C TYR A 973 -53.90 32.60 22.92
N ASN A 974 -53.31 33.52 23.71
CA ASN A 974 -53.28 33.35 25.16
C ASN A 974 -54.71 33.44 25.74
N ALA A 975 -55.52 34.41 25.32
CA ALA A 975 -56.91 34.54 25.74
C ALA A 975 -57.72 33.25 25.47
N TYR A 976 -57.55 32.67 24.28
CA TYR A 976 -58.17 31.39 23.92
C TYR A 976 -57.74 30.25 24.85
N LYS A 977 -56.43 30.06 25.07
CA LYS A 977 -55.92 29.01 25.97
C LYS A 977 -56.36 29.22 27.44
N TYR A 978 -56.58 30.45 27.90
CA TYR A 978 -57.17 30.71 29.23
C TYR A 978 -58.68 30.44 29.28
N LEU A 979 -59.40 30.79 28.21
CA LEU A 979 -60.85 30.61 28.16
C LEU A 979 -61.23 29.12 28.08
N ILE A 980 -60.56 28.37 27.20
CA ILE A 980 -60.92 27.00 26.82
C ILE A 980 -60.06 25.94 27.53
N MET A 981 -58.76 26.18 27.73
CA MET A 981 -57.81 25.19 28.27
C MET A 981 -57.38 25.50 29.72
N ASP A 982 -58.05 26.44 30.38
CA ASP A 982 -57.77 26.95 31.74
C ASP A 982 -56.28 27.27 32.00
N ARG A 983 -55.56 27.71 30.96
CA ARG A 983 -54.15 28.09 31.07
C ARG A 983 -53.99 29.30 31.98
N ILE A 984 -53.12 29.20 32.99
CA ILE A 984 -52.79 30.33 33.86
C ILE A 984 -52.01 31.39 33.07
N ILE A 985 -52.51 32.64 33.11
CA ILE A 985 -51.90 33.81 32.49
C ILE A 985 -51.51 34.82 33.58
N GLN A 986 -50.37 35.50 33.39
CA GLN A 986 -49.91 36.54 34.31
C GLN A 986 -50.80 37.81 34.24
N PRO A 987 -51.08 38.48 35.37
CA PRO A 987 -51.99 39.63 35.46
C PRO A 987 -51.70 40.77 34.46
N GLU A 988 -50.42 41.01 34.16
CA GLU A 988 -49.94 42.06 33.26
C GLU A 988 -50.52 41.90 31.85
N LEU A 989 -50.72 40.67 31.37
CA LEU A 989 -51.27 40.44 30.04
C LEU A 989 -52.73 40.90 29.94
N PHE A 990 -53.52 40.75 31.01
CA PHE A 990 -54.90 41.24 31.05
C PHE A 990 -54.97 42.77 30.98
N HIS A 991 -54.03 43.48 31.61
CA HIS A 991 -53.94 44.94 31.47
C HIS A 991 -53.65 45.36 30.03
N ILE A 992 -52.77 44.64 29.33
CA ILE A 992 -52.47 44.88 27.91
C ILE A 992 -53.71 44.55 27.05
N MET A 993 -54.42 43.45 27.32
CA MET A 993 -55.68 43.12 26.64
C MET A 993 -56.73 44.23 26.80
N LYS A 994 -56.95 44.73 28.03
CA LYS A 994 -57.88 45.84 28.31
C LYS A 994 -57.52 47.09 27.51
N ARG A 995 -56.22 47.39 27.38
CA ARG A 995 -55.74 48.53 26.60
C ARG A 995 -55.92 48.34 25.09
N GLU A 996 -55.58 47.19 24.53
CA GLU A 996 -55.69 46.95 23.08
C GLU A 996 -57.16 46.86 22.62
N LEU A 997 -58.08 46.41 23.48
CA LEU A 997 -59.53 46.39 23.19
C LEU A 997 -60.15 47.77 22.96
N VAL A 998 -59.54 48.85 23.45
CA VAL A 998 -59.98 50.23 23.17
C VAL A 998 -59.75 50.59 21.70
N TYR A 999 -58.70 50.03 21.10
CA TYR A 999 -58.32 50.33 19.71
C TYR A 999 -58.97 49.38 18.70
N GLU A 1000 -59.08 48.09 19.04
CA GLU A 1000 -59.60 47.07 18.12
C GLU A 1000 -60.40 46.01 18.87
N ASP A 1001 -61.61 45.72 18.38
CA ASP A 1001 -62.49 44.70 18.97
C ASP A 1001 -61.88 43.30 18.81
N ASN A 1002 -61.82 42.55 19.91
CA ASN A 1002 -61.34 41.17 19.94
C ASN A 1002 -62.23 40.36 20.91
N GLU A 1003 -63.11 39.54 20.33
CA GLU A 1003 -64.14 38.81 21.09
C GLU A 1003 -63.54 37.84 22.11
N VAL A 1004 -62.47 37.13 21.76
CA VAL A 1004 -61.81 36.15 22.62
C VAL A 1004 -61.17 36.83 23.83
N CYS A 1005 -60.45 37.94 23.60
CA CYS A 1005 -59.85 38.74 24.67
C CYS A 1005 -60.93 39.36 25.57
N THR A 1006 -62.04 39.80 24.99
CA THR A 1006 -63.18 40.32 25.75
C THR A 1006 -63.76 39.26 26.68
N LEU A 1007 -64.00 38.05 26.16
CA LEU A 1007 -64.50 36.92 26.94
C LEU A 1007 -63.52 36.46 28.02
N ALA A 1008 -62.22 36.40 27.73
CA ALA A 1008 -61.20 36.08 28.71
C ALA A 1008 -61.14 37.11 29.86
N LEU A 1009 -61.23 38.41 29.54
CA LEU A 1009 -61.30 39.47 30.54
C LEU A 1009 -62.58 39.38 31.38
N LEU A 1010 -63.75 39.14 30.77
CA LEU A 1010 -65.00 38.96 31.52
C LEU A 1010 -64.95 37.70 32.41
N LYS A 1011 -64.37 36.58 31.94
CA LYS A 1011 -64.15 35.38 32.77
C LYS A 1011 -63.27 35.70 33.97
N LYS A 1012 -62.19 36.45 33.79
CA LYS A 1012 -61.32 36.92 34.88
C LYS A 1012 -62.07 37.82 35.87
N LEU A 1013 -62.75 38.86 35.38
CA LEU A 1013 -63.52 39.79 36.21
C LEU A 1013 -64.65 39.09 36.98
N SER A 1014 -65.23 38.01 36.43
CA SER A 1014 -66.25 37.21 37.12
C SER A 1014 -65.75 36.46 38.36
N GLN A 1015 -64.43 36.40 38.57
CA GLN A 1015 -63.78 35.79 39.73
C GLN A 1015 -63.34 36.84 40.78
N GLU A 1016 -63.53 38.13 40.50
CA GLU A 1016 -63.18 39.24 41.40
C GLU A 1016 -64.44 39.75 42.11
N ASP A 1017 -64.33 40.15 43.39
CA ASP A 1017 -65.48 40.61 44.20
C ASP A 1017 -65.63 42.14 44.26
N ASN A 1018 -64.57 42.89 43.90
CA ASN A 1018 -64.53 44.35 43.98
C ASN A 1018 -64.22 44.94 42.59
N PHE A 1019 -65.05 45.88 42.13
CA PHE A 1019 -64.95 46.48 40.79
C PHE A 1019 -64.73 47.99 40.85
N GLU A 1020 -63.86 48.51 39.99
CA GLU A 1020 -63.77 49.94 39.74
C GLU A 1020 -64.96 50.43 38.88
N LYS A 1021 -65.30 51.73 38.96
CA LYS A 1021 -66.42 52.30 38.16
C LYS A 1021 -66.24 52.09 36.66
N ASP A 1022 -65.01 52.20 36.17
CA ASP A 1022 -64.69 52.00 34.76
C ASP A 1022 -64.83 50.52 34.34
N GLU A 1023 -64.65 49.59 35.29
CA GLU A 1023 -64.83 48.16 35.06
C GLU A 1023 -66.30 47.76 35.01
N ILE A 1024 -67.14 48.35 35.87
CA ILE A 1024 -68.59 48.16 35.80
C ILE A 1024 -69.11 48.64 34.44
N GLY A 1025 -68.66 49.80 33.96
CA GLY A 1025 -69.01 50.30 32.63
C GLY A 1025 -68.54 49.40 31.48
N PHE A 1026 -67.33 48.84 31.60
CA PHE A 1026 -66.80 47.88 30.63
C PHE A 1026 -67.62 46.58 30.61
N ILE A 1027 -67.91 46.01 31.78
CA ILE A 1027 -68.73 44.80 31.93
C ILE A 1027 -70.10 45.03 31.32
N ASP A 1028 -70.80 46.11 31.70
CA ASP A 1028 -72.15 46.41 31.22
C ASP A 1028 -72.21 46.49 29.68
N TYR A 1029 -71.30 47.24 29.05
CA TYR A 1029 -71.27 47.41 27.60
C TYR A 1029 -70.95 46.10 26.86
N HIS A 1030 -69.85 45.42 27.24
CA HIS A 1030 -69.39 44.24 26.51
C HIS A 1030 -70.28 43.02 26.76
N LEU A 1031 -70.80 42.84 27.97
CA LEU A 1031 -71.68 41.73 28.31
C LEU A 1031 -73.03 41.85 27.56
N HIS A 1032 -73.66 43.03 27.54
CA HIS A 1032 -74.88 43.25 26.75
C HIS A 1032 -74.65 43.10 25.24
N LYS A 1033 -73.48 43.52 24.72
CA LYS A 1033 -73.10 43.33 23.31
C LYS A 1033 -73.00 41.84 22.95
N LEU A 1034 -72.39 41.02 23.81
CA LEU A 1034 -72.25 39.58 23.61
C LEU A 1034 -73.59 38.84 23.74
N ILE A 1035 -74.44 39.23 24.70
CA ILE A 1035 -75.79 38.68 24.84
C ILE A 1035 -76.64 38.95 23.59
N ARG A 1036 -76.57 40.16 23.01
CA ARG A 1036 -77.27 40.49 21.76
C ARG A 1036 -76.82 39.64 20.57
N LYS A 1037 -75.56 39.19 20.57
CA LYS A 1037 -75.02 38.25 19.58
C LYS A 1037 -75.44 36.79 19.83
N GLY A 1038 -76.12 36.51 20.95
CA GLY A 1038 -76.52 35.16 21.35
C GLY A 1038 -75.45 34.38 22.13
N LEU A 1039 -74.32 35.01 22.46
CA LEU A 1039 -73.23 34.40 23.22
C LEU A 1039 -73.52 34.51 24.72
N ILE A 1040 -74.21 33.51 25.29
CA ILE A 1040 -74.57 33.45 26.71
C ILE A 1040 -73.73 32.36 27.38
N LEU A 1041 -72.82 32.76 28.26
CA LEU A 1041 -71.94 31.84 28.98
C LEU A 1041 -72.27 31.79 30.48
N PRO A 1042 -72.06 30.64 31.16
CA PRO A 1042 -72.49 30.43 32.55
C PRO A 1042 -71.91 31.44 33.54
N PHE A 1043 -70.64 31.82 33.38
CA PHE A 1043 -69.99 32.78 34.28
C PHE A 1043 -70.62 34.19 34.26
N TYR A 1044 -71.47 34.51 33.28
CA TYR A 1044 -72.18 35.79 33.25
C TYR A 1044 -73.11 35.97 34.45
N LYS A 1045 -73.65 34.87 35.00
CA LYS A 1045 -74.54 34.90 36.16
C LYS A 1045 -73.84 35.44 37.42
N LYS A 1046 -72.50 35.35 37.49
CA LYS A 1046 -71.73 35.91 38.61
C LYS A 1046 -71.79 37.44 38.68
N PHE A 1047 -72.20 38.11 37.60
CA PHE A 1047 -72.41 39.56 37.58
C PHE A 1047 -73.80 39.99 38.11
N GLN A 1048 -74.61 39.04 38.57
CA GLN A 1048 -75.91 39.32 39.17
C GLN A 1048 -75.75 40.19 40.43
N GLY A 1049 -76.49 41.30 40.49
CA GLY A 1049 -76.39 42.29 41.57
C GLY A 1049 -75.33 43.38 41.35
N ILE A 1050 -74.49 43.25 40.32
CA ILE A 1050 -73.51 44.28 39.92
C ILE A 1050 -74.08 45.11 38.74
N ILE A 1051 -74.65 44.43 37.75
CA ILE A 1051 -75.34 45.05 36.60
C ILE A 1051 -76.72 44.39 36.37
N PRO A 1052 -77.68 45.09 35.75
CA PRO A 1052 -78.96 44.48 35.41
C PRO A 1052 -78.78 43.43 34.31
N LEU A 1053 -79.08 42.16 34.62
CA LEU A 1053 -79.03 41.06 33.67
C LEU A 1053 -80.44 40.73 33.11
N PRO A 1054 -80.58 40.31 31.84
CA PRO A 1054 -81.87 39.87 31.30
C PRO A 1054 -82.43 38.64 32.05
N ALA A 1055 -83.76 38.56 32.17
CA ALA A 1055 -84.46 37.43 32.82
C ALA A 1055 -84.06 36.05 32.26
N ARG A 1056 -83.70 35.97 30.97
CA ARG A 1056 -83.20 34.74 30.33
C ARG A 1056 -81.92 34.18 30.98
N ILE A 1057 -81.15 34.99 31.70
CA ILE A 1057 -79.94 34.58 32.42
C ILE A 1057 -80.24 34.36 33.91
N ASN A 1058 -80.97 35.27 34.56
CA ASN A 1058 -81.28 35.17 35.99
C ASN A 1058 -82.11 33.92 36.34
N ASP A 1059 -83.14 33.64 35.52
CA ASP A 1059 -84.12 32.58 35.79
C ASP A 1059 -83.64 31.18 35.35
N LYS A 1060 -82.40 31.05 34.84
CA LYS A 1060 -81.87 29.81 34.30
C LYS A 1060 -80.62 29.33 35.02
N ILE A 1061 -80.43 28.02 34.97
CA ILE A 1061 -79.21 27.32 35.37
C ILE A 1061 -78.52 26.85 34.09
N PHE A 1062 -77.21 26.99 34.05
CA PHE A 1062 -76.41 26.61 32.90
C PHE A 1062 -75.51 25.44 33.27
N VAL A 1063 -75.52 24.42 32.43
CA VAL A 1063 -74.54 23.33 32.45
C VAL A 1063 -73.52 23.63 31.34
N GLU A 1064 -72.25 23.69 31.71
CA GLU A 1064 -71.11 23.92 30.82
C GLU A 1064 -70.37 22.62 30.58
N TYR A 1065 -69.97 22.38 29.34
CA TYR A 1065 -69.02 21.32 29.01
C TYR A 1065 -68.10 21.82 27.90
N ILE A 1066 -66.79 21.76 28.15
CA ILE A 1066 -65.77 22.22 27.20
C ILE A 1066 -65.13 21.02 26.53
N THR A 1067 -65.24 20.93 25.20
CA THR A 1067 -64.55 19.92 24.39
C THR A 1067 -64.22 20.48 23.00
N ASN A 1068 -63.73 19.65 22.10
CA ASN A 1068 -63.49 20.02 20.71
C ASN A 1068 -64.79 20.50 20.05
N PRO A 1069 -64.83 21.70 19.43
CA PRO A 1069 -66.03 22.26 18.78
C PRO A 1069 -66.68 21.34 17.73
N ILE A 1070 -65.94 20.39 17.17
CA ILE A 1070 -66.43 19.46 16.15
C ILE A 1070 -67.20 18.29 16.79
N HIS A 1071 -66.90 17.96 18.05
CA HIS A 1071 -67.53 16.83 18.73
C HIS A 1071 -68.99 17.12 19.04
N LYS A 1072 -69.81 16.06 18.98
CA LYS A 1072 -71.22 16.17 19.33
C LYS A 1072 -71.40 15.86 20.81
N VAL A 1073 -71.85 16.87 21.56
CA VAL A 1073 -72.07 16.77 23.00
C VAL A 1073 -73.55 16.57 23.27
N THR A 1074 -73.90 15.46 23.92
CA THR A 1074 -75.28 15.16 24.32
C THR A 1074 -75.36 15.09 25.82
N ILE A 1075 -76.27 15.87 26.40
CA ILE A 1075 -76.61 15.80 27.82
C ILE A 1075 -77.81 14.88 28.00
N HIS A 1076 -77.66 13.89 28.88
CA HIS A 1076 -78.71 12.98 29.29
C HIS A 1076 -79.13 13.40 30.68
N TYR A 1077 -80.33 13.96 30.82
CA TYR A 1077 -80.77 14.51 32.09
C TYR A 1077 -82.14 13.97 32.51
N ARG A 1078 -82.34 13.92 33.82
CA ARG A 1078 -83.60 13.57 34.47
C ARG A 1078 -83.92 14.61 35.52
N LEU A 1079 -85.15 15.15 35.46
CA LEU A 1079 -85.69 16.00 36.52
C LEU A 1079 -86.25 15.10 37.61
N GLU A 1080 -85.77 15.23 38.84
CA GLU A 1080 -86.31 14.56 40.01
C GLU A 1080 -87.35 15.47 40.68
N GLY A 1081 -88.62 15.06 40.69
CA GLY A 1081 -89.74 15.80 41.26
C GLY A 1081 -90.98 14.93 41.48
N LYS A 1082 -92.08 15.49 42.02
CA LYS A 1082 -93.29 14.71 42.37
C LYS A 1082 -94.02 14.04 41.18
N ASN A 1083 -93.67 14.39 39.93
CA ASN A 1083 -94.27 13.87 38.69
C ASN A 1083 -93.20 13.50 37.63
N SER A 1084 -92.06 12.93 38.00
CA SER A 1084 -90.98 12.61 37.05
C SER A 1084 -91.03 11.19 36.47
N SER A 1085 -90.70 11.05 35.19
CA SER A 1085 -90.42 9.76 34.53
C SER A 1085 -89.05 9.21 34.97
N ASP A 1086 -88.90 7.89 35.06
CA ASP A 1086 -87.62 7.25 35.39
C ASP A 1086 -86.58 7.31 34.25
N GLU A 1087 -86.99 7.69 33.03
CA GLU A 1087 -86.15 7.72 31.83
C GLU A 1087 -85.37 9.04 31.69
N PHE A 1088 -84.11 8.95 31.25
CA PHE A 1088 -83.28 10.10 30.90
C PHE A 1088 -83.73 10.70 29.56
N ILE A 1089 -83.82 12.03 29.51
CA ILE A 1089 -84.03 12.80 28.28
C ILE A 1089 -82.67 13.16 27.70
N SER A 1090 -82.43 12.79 26.44
CA SER A 1090 -81.21 13.11 25.71
C SER A 1090 -81.42 14.35 24.83
N GLU A 1091 -80.62 15.38 25.04
CA GLU A 1091 -80.61 16.59 24.19
C GLU A 1091 -79.20 17.00 23.83
N GLU A 1092 -79.01 17.54 22.62
CA GLU A 1092 -77.73 18.04 22.16
C GLU A 1092 -77.41 19.40 22.82
N MET A 1093 -76.22 19.52 23.39
CA MET A 1093 -75.70 20.79 23.92
C MET A 1093 -75.11 21.62 22.78
N LYS A 1094 -75.58 22.86 22.65
CA LYS A 1094 -75.12 23.76 21.59
C LYS A 1094 -73.73 24.30 21.92
N ASP A 1095 -72.81 24.23 20.96
CA ASP A 1095 -71.56 25.00 21.02
C ASP A 1095 -71.90 26.49 20.92
N ILE A 1096 -71.71 27.21 22.03
CA ILE A 1096 -71.96 28.65 22.09
C ILE A 1096 -70.72 29.41 21.62
N TYR A 1097 -69.52 28.93 21.94
CA TYR A 1097 -68.29 29.62 21.58
C TYR A 1097 -67.07 28.68 21.64
N LEU A 1098 -66.52 28.35 20.47
CA LEU A 1098 -65.22 27.66 20.33
C LEU A 1098 -65.06 26.43 21.24
N GLY A 1099 -66.10 25.59 21.34
CA GLY A 1099 -66.07 24.35 22.11
C GLY A 1099 -66.67 24.46 23.50
N ILE A 1100 -67.20 25.63 23.89
CA ILE A 1100 -67.99 25.77 25.12
C ILE A 1100 -69.44 25.39 24.80
N HIS A 1101 -69.80 24.14 25.11
CA HIS A 1101 -71.17 23.66 24.97
C HIS A 1101 -71.98 24.03 26.21
N VAL A 1102 -73.13 24.67 25.99
CA VAL A 1102 -73.99 25.13 27.09
C VAL A 1102 -75.40 24.61 26.91
N LYS A 1103 -75.95 24.04 27.99
CA LYS A 1103 -77.38 23.77 28.11
C LYS A 1103 -77.99 24.60 29.23
N GLU A 1104 -79.06 25.31 28.88
CA GLU A 1104 -79.84 26.10 29.83
C GLU A 1104 -81.07 25.30 30.32
N PHE A 1105 -81.27 25.27 31.64
CA PHE A 1105 -82.42 24.68 32.33
C PHE A 1105 -83.17 25.73 33.14
N ILE A 1106 -84.48 25.55 33.28
CA ILE A 1106 -85.28 26.26 34.27
C ILE A 1106 -85.64 25.20 35.31
N LEU A 1107 -85.09 25.32 36.53
CA LEU A 1107 -85.40 24.42 37.64
C LEU A 1107 -86.22 25.18 38.66
N PHE A 1108 -87.30 24.61 39.15
CA PHE A 1108 -88.02 25.17 40.27
C PHE A 1108 -87.46 24.69 41.61
N TYR A 1109 -87.83 25.35 42.72
CA TYR A 1109 -87.26 25.11 44.06
C TYR A 1109 -87.23 23.63 44.48
N ASN A 1110 -88.25 22.86 44.13
CA ASN A 1110 -88.42 21.46 44.49
C ASN A 1110 -87.93 20.47 43.41
N GLU A 1111 -87.23 20.96 42.38
CA GLU A 1111 -86.69 20.15 41.29
C GLU A 1111 -85.17 20.04 41.40
N SER A 1112 -84.65 18.84 41.20
CA SER A 1112 -83.22 18.63 40.97
C SER A 1112 -82.98 17.96 39.62
N ILE A 1113 -81.84 18.23 39.01
CA ILE A 1113 -81.48 17.62 37.74
C ILE A 1113 -80.29 16.69 37.95
N GLN A 1114 -80.50 15.40 37.66
CA GLN A 1114 -79.42 14.45 37.53
C GLN A 1114 -79.06 14.35 36.05
N TYR A 1115 -77.80 14.60 35.70
CA TYR A 1115 -77.35 14.46 34.32
C TYR A 1115 -76.01 13.75 34.18
N TYR A 1116 -75.80 13.15 33.02
CA TYR A 1116 -74.48 12.76 32.54
C TYR A 1116 -74.28 13.25 31.12
N ILE A 1117 -73.03 13.49 30.75
CA ILE A 1117 -72.66 14.01 29.43
C ILE A 1117 -71.99 12.89 28.64
N THR A 1118 -72.41 12.75 27.39
CA THR A 1118 -71.74 11.90 26.42
C THR A 1118 -71.15 12.75 25.32
N GLU A 1119 -69.89 12.49 25.01
CA GLU A 1119 -69.17 13.07 23.90
C GLU A 1119 -69.01 12.02 22.79
N GLU A 1120 -69.45 12.37 21.59
CA GLU A 1120 -69.26 11.58 20.37
C GLU A 1120 -68.19 12.25 19.51
N ASP A 1121 -67.10 11.53 19.27
CA ASP A 1121 -66.00 11.97 18.41
C ASP A 1121 -66.33 11.82 16.91
N GLU A 1122 -65.41 12.27 16.03
CA GLU A 1122 -65.59 12.17 14.57
C GLU A 1122 -65.68 10.71 14.06
N ALA A 1123 -65.20 9.74 14.83
CA ALA A 1123 -65.26 8.31 14.49
C ALA A 1123 -66.57 7.64 14.96
N GLY A 1124 -67.46 8.38 15.63
CA GLY A 1124 -68.72 7.90 16.20
C GLY A 1124 -68.54 7.13 17.51
N GLN A 1125 -67.37 7.23 18.15
CA GLN A 1125 -67.13 6.64 19.45
C GLN A 1125 -67.73 7.54 20.53
N VAL A 1126 -68.64 6.96 21.31
CA VAL A 1126 -69.33 7.66 22.40
C VAL A 1126 -68.65 7.35 23.72
N SER A 1127 -68.24 8.37 24.45
CA SER A 1127 -67.68 8.27 25.80
C SER A 1127 -68.57 8.99 26.81
N ILE A 1128 -68.81 8.36 27.97
CA ILE A 1128 -69.46 9.03 29.11
C ILE A 1128 -68.36 9.74 29.89
N THR A 1129 -68.40 11.07 29.92
CA THR A 1129 -67.28 11.89 30.42
C THR A 1129 -67.56 12.49 31.79
N GLU A 1130 -68.81 12.75 32.14
CA GLU A 1130 -69.20 13.37 33.41
C GLU A 1130 -70.56 12.88 33.91
N SER A 1131 -70.74 12.72 35.23
CA SER A 1131 -72.01 12.38 35.88
C SER A 1131 -72.19 13.19 37.16
N VAL A 1132 -73.15 14.11 37.18
CA VAL A 1132 -73.36 15.09 38.26
C VAL A 1132 -74.85 15.21 38.61
N ASN A 1133 -75.15 15.45 39.89
CA ASN A 1133 -76.50 15.82 40.35
C ASN A 1133 -76.48 17.28 40.80
N VAL A 1134 -77.25 18.13 40.13
CA VAL A 1134 -77.35 19.56 40.43
C VAL A 1134 -78.69 19.83 41.08
N LYS A 1135 -78.63 20.39 42.30
CA LYS A 1135 -79.79 20.94 43.02
C LYS A 1135 -79.75 22.46 42.98
N LEU A 1136 -80.90 23.10 43.07
CA LEU A 1136 -80.96 24.55 43.26
C LEU A 1136 -80.22 24.91 44.56
N ASP A 1137 -79.27 25.83 44.50
CA ASP A 1137 -78.56 26.28 45.69
C ASP A 1137 -79.51 27.11 46.58
N ASN A 1138 -79.59 26.77 47.88
CA ASN A 1138 -80.57 27.32 48.83
C ASN A 1138 -80.34 28.81 49.16
N SER A 1139 -79.37 29.47 48.52
CA SER A 1139 -78.99 30.86 48.71
C SER A 1139 -79.60 31.83 47.69
N MET A 1140 -80.72 31.48 47.04
CA MET A 1140 -81.45 32.45 46.21
C MET A 1140 -82.05 33.56 47.10
N LYS A 1141 -81.55 34.80 46.92
CA LYS A 1141 -82.26 36.01 47.36
C LYS A 1141 -83.50 36.17 46.49
N LEU A 1142 -84.67 35.77 47.00
CA LEU A 1142 -85.99 35.93 46.38
C LEU A 1142 -86.45 37.41 46.38
N GLU A 1143 -85.54 38.38 46.23
CA GLU A 1143 -85.82 39.81 46.34
C GLU A 1143 -86.38 40.40 45.03
N GLU A 1144 -86.14 39.78 43.88
CA GLU A 1144 -86.65 40.26 42.58
C GLU A 1144 -88.06 39.74 42.28
N ASP A 1145 -88.98 40.67 41.94
CA ASP A 1145 -90.40 40.42 41.65
C ASP A 1145 -90.61 39.81 40.25
N THR A 1146 -90.13 38.58 40.04
CA THR A 1146 -90.28 37.83 38.77
C THR A 1146 -91.32 36.71 38.88
N ARG A 1147 -91.95 36.36 37.74
CA ARG A 1147 -92.91 35.26 37.66
C ARG A 1147 -92.31 33.93 38.15
N TYR A 1148 -91.04 33.69 37.84
CA TYR A 1148 -90.28 32.51 38.24
C TYR A 1148 -90.05 32.48 39.77
N ASN A 1149 -89.66 33.61 40.37
CA ASN A 1149 -89.50 33.72 41.82
C ASN A 1149 -90.82 33.56 42.59
N HIS A 1150 -91.95 34.07 42.06
CA HIS A 1150 -93.27 33.82 42.66
C HIS A 1150 -93.64 32.34 42.67
N ILE A 1151 -93.33 31.61 41.59
CA ILE A 1151 -93.60 30.17 41.52
C ILE A 1151 -92.70 29.42 42.51
N ASN A 1152 -91.42 29.75 42.61
CA ASN A 1152 -90.52 29.17 43.61
C ASN A 1152 -90.95 29.49 45.06
N PHE A 1153 -91.46 30.69 45.31
CA PHE A 1153 -92.01 31.09 46.61
C PHE A 1153 -93.30 30.34 46.95
N MET A 1154 -94.17 30.08 45.97
CA MET A 1154 -95.34 29.22 46.17
C MET A 1154 -94.94 27.77 46.45
N LEU A 1155 -93.93 27.24 45.74
CA LEU A 1155 -93.45 25.86 45.93
C LEU A 1155 -92.78 25.66 47.29
N THR A 1156 -91.98 26.62 47.76
CA THR A 1156 -91.43 26.63 49.14
C THR A 1156 -92.54 26.66 50.19
N ALA A 1157 -93.53 27.56 50.05
CA ALA A 1157 -94.65 27.64 50.99
C ALA A 1157 -95.48 26.34 51.03
N MET A 1158 -95.66 25.68 49.88
CA MET A 1158 -96.35 24.40 49.76
C MET A 1158 -95.58 23.24 50.40
N GLU A 1159 -94.25 23.26 50.37
CA GLU A 1159 -93.41 22.23 51.01
C GLU A 1159 -93.38 22.38 52.53
N VAL A 1160 -93.37 23.62 53.03
CA VAL A 1160 -93.41 23.94 54.47
C VAL A 1160 -94.84 23.84 55.07
N GLN A 1161 -95.84 23.47 54.26
CA GLN A 1161 -97.27 23.38 54.64
C GLN A 1161 -97.86 24.70 55.19
N ASP A 1162 -97.40 25.85 54.67
CA ASP A 1162 -97.95 27.16 55.02
C ASP A 1162 -99.05 27.57 54.03
N ASP A 1163 -100.25 27.02 54.23
CA ASP A 1163 -101.41 27.24 53.36
C ASP A 1163 -101.82 28.73 53.26
N LYS A 1164 -101.54 29.52 54.31
CA LYS A 1164 -101.92 30.93 54.33
C LYS A 1164 -101.04 31.74 53.37
N THR A 1165 -99.72 31.58 53.49
CA THR A 1165 -98.75 32.25 52.63
C THR A 1165 -98.87 31.78 51.18
N LEU A 1166 -99.20 30.50 50.96
CA LEU A 1166 -99.49 29.95 49.63
C LEU A 1166 -100.70 30.60 48.97
N MET A 1167 -101.82 30.74 49.68
CA MET A 1167 -103.06 31.35 49.14
C MET A 1167 -102.88 32.84 48.85
N GLU A 1168 -102.15 33.57 49.70
CA GLU A 1168 -101.81 34.99 49.47
C GLU A 1168 -100.92 35.17 48.23
N SER A 1169 -99.90 34.33 48.06
CA SER A 1169 -99.04 34.36 46.87
C SER A 1169 -99.77 33.91 45.60
N LEU A 1170 -100.69 32.95 45.68
CA LEU A 1170 -101.55 32.54 44.57
C LEU A 1170 -102.47 33.69 44.10
N ASP A 1171 -103.14 34.37 45.02
CA ASP A 1171 -104.02 35.50 44.69
C ASP A 1171 -103.22 36.66 44.06
N ASN A 1172 -102.03 36.96 44.60
CA ASN A 1172 -101.11 37.94 44.01
C ASN A 1172 -100.61 37.54 42.61
N TYR A 1173 -100.23 36.28 42.43
CA TYR A 1173 -99.81 35.74 41.14
C TYR A 1173 -100.94 35.82 40.10
N TYR A 1174 -102.17 35.45 40.46
CA TYR A 1174 -103.34 35.54 39.59
C TYR A 1174 -103.70 36.97 39.22
N LYS A 1175 -103.69 37.90 40.19
CA LYS A 1175 -103.90 39.33 39.93
C LYS A 1175 -102.85 39.86 38.96
N LYS A 1176 -101.57 39.57 39.17
CA LYS A 1176 -100.48 39.99 38.28
C LYS A 1176 -100.60 39.35 36.90
N HIS A 1177 -100.88 38.06 36.81
CA HIS A 1177 -101.09 37.36 35.54
C HIS A 1177 -102.27 37.96 34.76
N TYR A 1178 -103.39 38.24 35.44
CA TYR A 1178 -104.55 38.89 34.83
C TYR A 1178 -104.18 40.29 34.31
N VAL A 1179 -103.47 41.11 35.11
CA VAL A 1179 -103.00 42.43 34.70
C VAL A 1179 -102.08 42.33 33.48
N ILE A 1180 -101.08 41.45 33.51
CA ILE A 1180 -100.15 41.26 32.38
C ILE A 1180 -100.91 40.81 31.13
N SER A 1181 -101.83 39.85 31.24
CA SER A 1181 -102.62 39.34 30.10
C SER A 1181 -103.58 40.37 29.48
N LYS A 1182 -103.97 41.38 30.25
CA LYS A 1182 -104.86 42.48 29.81
C LYS A 1182 -104.07 43.67 29.26
N VAL A 1183 -102.87 43.91 29.78
CA VAL A 1183 -102.03 45.08 29.43
C VAL A 1183 -101.05 44.77 28.29
N PHE A 1184 -100.55 43.54 28.19
CA PHE A 1184 -99.59 43.11 27.18
C PHE A 1184 -100.19 42.03 26.28
N LYS A 1185 -100.26 42.28 24.97
CA LYS A 1185 -100.53 41.23 23.96
C LYS A 1185 -99.19 40.55 23.61
N LEU A 1186 -99.19 39.21 23.55
CA LEU A 1186 -98.04 38.42 23.07
C LEU A 1186 -97.60 38.92 21.69
N LEU A 1187 -96.31 39.24 21.57
CA LEU A 1187 -95.59 39.48 20.32
C LEU A 1187 -94.81 38.21 19.94
#